data_AF-A0A517N4L9-F1
#
_entry.id   AF-A0A517N4L9-F1
#
_cell.length_a   1.000
_cell.length_b   1.000
_cell.length_c   1.000
_cell.angle_alpha   90.00
_cell.angle_beta   90.00
_cell.angle_gamma   90.00
#
_symmetry.space_group_name_H-M   'P 1'
#
loop_
_entity.id
_entity.type
_entity.pdbx_description
1 polymer ?
#
loop_
_entity_poly.entity_id
_entity_poly.type
_entity_poly.pdbx_seq_one_letter_code
_entity_poly.pdbx_strand_id
1 'polypeptide(L)'
;MKPLPIKLLIFAIALHAMVVGVRADALETGAAVGEHVQPDDSQTDYTAAIAKIRSAVQYEVAEKNLPALSVSLVDGDRVVWADGFGFQDSERRVPATADTIYRVGSVSKLFTDMALLQLVEDAALDLDAPVTKYLPDFQPQNDFGIPITLRQLMSHQSGLVRESPVGNYFDPTEPSLSETVASLNDTSLVYQPETKTKYSNAAIAVVGAVLEKQLDVSHPQRVRTKILDPLGMTASSFVITPAIESSLATGWMHTYDGRRFEAPGFLLGTGPAGNLYSSVQDLAKFLVCLFDDGRSDGGQVVSPAMLKRMTTPVQDANGRSQGFGLGFKVQNFDGTTKIGHGGAVYGFSTQLEALPERKLGVVAATSLDGSNGVVRRLSEYALRAMTAVQDNQPLPEYRRTVPVPVARTAELVGKYHKVDGQGWARIAPSGDGVSLQLGSVRQQLRSDSGTGTLVTDDTAGFGVEVQLEGSDRLLINGVAYQRAADEPPAKVPARWKGLIGEYGHDHNTLYILEDDGQLYALIEWFYSYPLTEVSSGVFEFPDYGLYHGEGLRFKRDANGDAISVVAAEVEFLRRAVGTKDGETFKIKPVKPIDTLRADALAASPPIESGEYLDSDLVDLVALDPTIRLDIRYATENNFTGAVFYKQSRALMQRPAAEAVVRANARLKQRGLGLLIHDAYRPWHVTKMFWDATPGNMKDFVANPAEGSRHNRGCAVDLTLYDLASGQPIQMVAGYDEFSPRSFPNYPGGTANQRWYRSLLRRTMESEGFTVFEFEWWHFDFQGWQDYRIGNVTFEQIGSN
;
A
#
# COMPACT_ATOMS: atom_id res chain seq x y z
N MET A 1 0.87 41.88 14.25
CA MET A 1 0.35 42.19 15.60
C MET A 1 0.81 41.09 16.55
N LYS A 2 1.43 41.47 17.68
CA LYS A 2 2.06 40.55 18.65
C LYS A 2 1.03 39.57 19.27
N PRO A 3 1.43 38.32 19.60
CA PRO A 3 0.60 37.41 20.39
C PRO A 3 0.78 37.68 21.89
N LEU A 4 -0.26 37.41 22.70
CA LEU A 4 -0.17 37.33 24.16
C LEU A 4 -0.42 35.88 24.62
N PRO A 5 0.19 35.43 25.74
CA PRO A 5 0.35 34.02 26.06
C PRO A 5 -0.75 33.47 26.98
N ILE A 6 -0.91 32.15 26.88
CA ILE A 6 -1.74 31.28 27.72
C ILE A 6 -1.16 31.21 29.14
N LYS A 7 -2.01 31.36 30.16
CA LYS A 7 -1.73 30.96 31.55
C LYS A 7 -2.64 29.80 31.96
N LEU A 8 -1.98 28.79 32.51
CA LEU A 8 -2.50 27.60 33.17
C LEU A 8 -3.24 27.97 34.47
N LEU A 9 -4.39 27.35 34.76
CA LEU A 9 -4.84 27.17 36.14
C LEU A 9 -5.66 25.88 36.31
N ILE A 10 -5.15 25.00 37.16
CA ILE A 10 -5.76 23.79 37.71
C ILE A 10 -6.67 24.19 38.88
N PHE A 11 -7.85 23.58 39.04
CA PHE A 11 -8.39 23.22 40.37
C PHE A 11 -9.51 22.18 40.26
N ALA A 12 -9.49 21.24 41.20
CA ALA A 12 -10.43 20.14 41.40
C ALA A 12 -11.40 20.41 42.57
N ILE A 13 -12.35 19.47 42.75
CA ILE A 13 -13.11 19.08 43.97
C ILE A 13 -14.61 19.46 43.99
N ALA A 14 -15.45 18.42 43.83
CA ALA A 14 -16.51 17.85 44.71
C ALA A 14 -17.46 18.80 45.49
N LEU A 15 -18.72 18.51 45.87
CA LEU A 15 -19.49 17.27 46.08
C LEU A 15 -20.96 17.66 46.49
N HIS A 16 -21.93 16.74 46.31
CA HIS A 16 -23.24 16.58 46.99
C HIS A 16 -24.37 17.63 46.85
N ALA A 17 -25.56 17.15 46.45
CA ALA A 17 -26.85 17.66 46.97
C ALA A 17 -27.94 16.58 46.95
N MET A 18 -28.70 16.59 48.06
CA MET A 18 -29.74 15.67 48.51
C MET A 18 -31.09 15.79 47.79
N VAL A 19 -31.85 14.70 47.92
CA VAL A 19 -33.28 14.50 47.67
C VAL A 19 -34.19 15.44 48.48
N VAL A 20 -35.23 15.99 47.84
CA VAL A 20 -36.54 16.27 48.48
C VAL A 20 -37.64 15.98 47.46
N GLY A 21 -38.61 15.17 47.85
CA GLY A 21 -39.75 14.77 47.03
C GLY A 21 -40.93 15.73 47.08
N VAL A 22 -41.80 15.62 46.07
CA VAL A 22 -43.17 16.14 46.07
C VAL A 22 -44.08 15.07 45.46
N ARG A 23 -45.17 14.75 46.17
CA ARG A 23 -46.26 13.88 45.73
C ARG A 23 -47.20 14.64 44.79
N ALA A 24 -47.75 13.94 43.80
CA ALA A 24 -49.03 14.25 43.21
C ALA A 24 -49.76 12.93 42.87
N ASP A 25 -50.94 12.75 43.46
CA ASP A 25 -51.85 11.64 43.17
C ASP A 25 -52.60 11.88 41.86
N ALA A 26 -52.75 10.84 41.03
CA ALA A 26 -53.84 10.72 40.06
C ALA A 26 -54.08 9.25 39.66
N LEU A 27 -55.21 8.72 40.14
CA LEU A 27 -56.19 7.84 39.49
C LEU A 27 -55.73 6.57 38.74
N GLU A 28 -56.05 5.43 39.38
CA GLU A 28 -56.15 4.10 38.78
C GLU A 28 -57.20 4.03 37.66
N THR A 29 -56.82 3.47 36.50
CA THR A 29 -57.69 2.58 35.71
C THR A 29 -56.83 1.46 35.15
N GLY A 30 -57.27 0.22 35.35
CA GLY A 30 -56.45 -0.98 35.17
C GLY A 30 -56.13 -1.35 33.72
N ALA A 31 -54.92 -1.84 33.52
CA ALA A 31 -54.55 -2.74 32.44
C ALA A 31 -53.60 -3.80 33.02
N ALA A 32 -53.78 -5.05 32.61
CA ALA A 32 -53.17 -6.24 33.17
C ALA A 32 -51.65 -6.13 33.35
N VAL A 33 -51.18 -6.60 34.51
CA VAL A 33 -49.77 -6.88 34.78
C VAL A 33 -49.33 -7.97 33.79
N GLY A 34 -48.73 -7.56 32.68
CA GLY A 34 -47.86 -8.43 31.91
C GLY A 34 -46.64 -8.75 32.76
N GLU A 35 -46.33 -10.03 32.88
CA GLU A 35 -45.11 -10.51 33.52
C GLU A 35 -43.91 -9.69 33.05
N HIS A 36 -43.20 -9.09 34.01
CA HIS A 36 -41.82 -8.71 33.79
C HIS A 36 -41.06 -9.98 33.42
N VAL A 37 -40.88 -10.22 32.13
CA VAL A 37 -39.85 -11.13 31.63
C VAL A 37 -38.54 -10.57 32.15
N GLN A 38 -37.95 -11.27 33.12
CA GLN A 38 -36.59 -10.98 33.55
C GLN A 38 -35.67 -11.10 32.32
N PRO A 39 -34.66 -10.21 32.16
CA PRO A 39 -33.64 -10.44 31.16
C PRO A 39 -33.02 -11.82 31.39
N ASP A 40 -32.98 -12.62 30.34
CA ASP A 40 -32.45 -13.98 30.38
C ASP A 40 -30.97 -13.96 30.80
N ASP A 41 -30.68 -14.46 32.00
CA ASP A 41 -29.34 -14.60 32.60
C ASP A 41 -28.47 -15.66 31.84
N SER A 42 -28.95 -16.18 30.71
CA SER A 42 -28.29 -17.23 29.90
C SER A 42 -27.33 -16.71 28.81
N GLN A 43 -27.26 -15.40 28.58
CA GLN A 43 -26.46 -14.84 27.48
C GLN A 43 -24.97 -14.75 27.85
N THR A 44 -24.11 -15.32 27.00
CA THR A 44 -22.64 -15.22 27.16
C THR A 44 -22.18 -13.76 27.21
N ASP A 45 -21.46 -13.41 28.27
CA ASP A 45 -20.93 -12.06 28.49
C ASP A 45 -19.55 -11.90 27.84
N TYR A 46 -19.48 -11.15 26.74
CA TYR A 46 -18.23 -10.82 26.04
C TYR A 46 -17.59 -9.50 26.50
N THR A 47 -18.08 -8.83 27.56
CA THR A 47 -17.63 -7.48 27.95
C THR A 47 -16.11 -7.37 28.07
N ALA A 48 -15.47 -8.34 28.74
CA ALA A 48 -14.02 -8.36 28.89
C ALA A 48 -13.27 -8.59 27.56
N ALA A 49 -13.78 -9.49 26.70
CA ALA A 49 -13.22 -9.73 25.37
C ALA A 49 -13.35 -8.49 24.49
N ILE A 50 -14.52 -7.85 24.46
CA ILE A 50 -14.80 -6.61 23.72
C ILE A 50 -13.85 -5.50 24.15
N ALA A 51 -13.61 -5.32 25.46
CA ALA A 51 -12.66 -4.32 25.95
C ALA A 51 -11.24 -4.54 25.41
N LYS A 52 -10.77 -5.79 25.40
CA LYS A 52 -9.46 -6.16 24.83
C LYS A 52 -9.40 -6.00 23.31
N ILE A 53 -10.44 -6.40 22.58
CA ILE A 53 -10.53 -6.25 21.12
C ILE A 53 -10.54 -4.77 20.76
N ARG A 54 -11.36 -3.95 21.42
CA ARG A 54 -11.37 -2.48 21.26
C ARG A 54 -9.98 -1.88 21.45
N SER A 55 -9.25 -2.30 22.49
CA SER A 55 -7.90 -1.81 22.74
C SER A 55 -6.91 -2.23 21.65
N ALA A 56 -7.04 -3.44 21.09
CA ALA A 56 -6.24 -3.91 19.96
C ALA A 56 -6.54 -3.10 18.68
N VAL A 57 -7.82 -2.84 18.39
CA VAL A 57 -8.24 -2.03 17.24
C VAL A 57 -7.70 -0.61 17.36
N GLN A 58 -7.83 0.04 18.52
CA GLN A 58 -7.28 1.37 18.77
C GLN A 58 -5.77 1.43 18.57
N TYR A 59 -5.05 0.40 19.03
CA TYR A 59 -3.62 0.27 18.82
C TYR A 59 -3.28 0.20 17.32
N GLU A 60 -3.94 -0.66 16.54
CA GLU A 60 -3.66 -0.78 15.10
C GLU A 60 -4.03 0.49 14.32
N VAL A 61 -5.15 1.13 14.65
CA VAL A 61 -5.57 2.40 14.02
C VAL A 61 -4.52 3.49 14.24
N ALA A 62 -4.01 3.62 15.47
CA ALA A 62 -2.99 4.59 15.81
C ALA A 62 -1.63 4.26 15.18
N GLU A 63 -1.12 3.03 15.37
CA GLU A 63 0.22 2.66 14.93
C GLU A 63 0.37 2.54 13.42
N LYS A 64 -0.71 2.22 12.70
CA LYS A 64 -0.71 2.10 11.23
C LYS A 64 -1.31 3.30 10.51
N ASN A 65 -1.71 4.34 11.24
CA ASN A 65 -2.35 5.55 10.69
C ASN A 65 -3.52 5.22 9.75
N LEU A 66 -4.40 4.30 10.20
CA LEU A 66 -5.59 3.88 9.47
C LEU A 66 -6.63 5.02 9.51
N PRO A 67 -7.20 5.47 8.38
CA PRO A 67 -8.17 6.57 8.38
C PRO A 67 -9.47 6.18 9.07
N ALA A 68 -10.07 5.09 8.65
CA ALA A 68 -11.27 4.50 9.24
C ALA A 68 -11.09 2.99 9.37
N LEU A 69 -11.62 2.42 10.45
CA LEU A 69 -11.79 0.98 10.61
C LEU A 69 -13.09 0.71 11.37
N SER A 70 -13.92 -0.20 10.86
CA SER A 70 -15.10 -0.69 11.55
C SER A 70 -15.02 -2.20 11.76
N VAL A 71 -15.61 -2.68 12.85
CA VAL A 71 -15.61 -4.10 13.23
C VAL A 71 -16.95 -4.49 13.83
N SER A 72 -17.40 -5.72 13.57
CA SER A 72 -18.57 -6.33 14.20
C SER A 72 -18.29 -7.77 14.62
N LEU A 73 -18.84 -8.16 15.77
CA LEU A 73 -18.76 -9.51 16.35
C LEU A 73 -20.16 -10.11 16.41
N VAL A 74 -20.28 -11.36 15.98
CA VAL A 74 -21.54 -12.11 15.92
C VAL A 74 -21.40 -13.37 16.76
N ASP A 75 -22.41 -13.67 17.58
CA ASP A 75 -22.56 -14.93 18.30
C ASP A 75 -23.98 -15.46 18.06
N GLY A 76 -24.08 -16.56 17.31
CA GLY A 76 -25.36 -17.17 16.96
C GLY A 76 -26.21 -16.25 16.07
N ASP A 77 -27.33 -15.81 16.62
CA ASP A 77 -28.36 -15.03 15.94
C ASP A 77 -28.24 -13.51 16.15
N ARG A 78 -27.18 -13.06 16.85
CA ARG A 78 -27.07 -11.66 17.27
C ARG A 78 -25.68 -11.06 17.06
N VAL A 79 -25.67 -9.76 16.80
CA VAL A 79 -24.47 -8.92 16.85
C VAL A 79 -24.21 -8.55 18.31
N VAL A 80 -23.12 -9.05 18.89
CA VAL A 80 -22.78 -8.79 20.31
C VAL A 80 -21.97 -7.51 20.49
N TRP A 81 -21.30 -7.04 19.43
CA TRP A 81 -20.61 -5.76 19.41
C TRP A 81 -20.41 -5.28 17.98
N ALA A 82 -20.58 -3.98 17.73
CA ALA A 82 -20.14 -3.35 16.49
C ALA A 82 -19.71 -1.91 16.78
N ASP A 83 -18.63 -1.44 16.13
CA ASP A 83 -18.09 -0.10 16.35
C ASP A 83 -17.23 0.39 15.18
N GLY A 84 -16.92 1.69 15.19
CA GLY A 84 -16.03 2.36 14.24
C GLY A 84 -14.94 3.17 14.94
N PHE A 85 -13.80 3.31 14.27
CA PHE A 85 -12.59 3.95 14.77
C PHE A 85 -11.97 4.82 13.68
N GLY A 86 -11.48 6.00 14.06
CA GLY A 86 -10.97 6.99 13.11
C GLY A 86 -12.08 7.83 12.48
N PHE A 87 -11.89 8.26 11.24
CA PHE A 87 -12.77 9.17 10.51
C PHE A 87 -13.15 8.58 9.15
N GLN A 88 -14.46 8.46 8.91
CA GLN A 88 -15.01 8.20 7.57
C GLN A 88 -14.52 9.26 6.58
N ASP A 89 -14.50 10.53 7.01
CA ASP A 89 -14.01 11.68 6.27
C ASP A 89 -13.18 12.54 7.22
N SER A 90 -11.85 12.51 7.04
CA SER A 90 -10.92 13.23 7.91
C SER A 90 -10.96 14.74 7.72
N GLU A 91 -11.28 15.23 6.52
CA GLU A 91 -11.34 16.65 6.22
C GLU A 91 -12.56 17.29 6.90
N ARG A 92 -13.71 16.62 6.82
CA ARG A 92 -14.96 17.04 7.47
C ARG A 92 -15.08 16.56 8.92
N ARG A 93 -14.11 15.78 9.40
CA ARG A 93 -14.08 15.18 10.74
C ARG A 93 -15.33 14.35 11.06
N VAL A 94 -15.83 13.61 10.08
CA VAL A 94 -16.94 12.67 10.28
C VAL A 94 -16.36 11.40 10.89
N PRO A 95 -16.73 11.02 12.13
CA PRO A 95 -16.20 9.82 12.77
C PRO A 95 -16.65 8.56 12.02
N ALA A 96 -15.80 7.56 11.95
CA ALA A 96 -16.21 6.24 11.49
C ALA A 96 -17.13 5.59 12.53
N THR A 97 -18.14 4.86 12.07
CA THR A 97 -19.09 4.10 12.91
C THR A 97 -19.23 2.66 12.38
N ALA A 98 -20.01 1.83 13.05
CA ALA A 98 -20.37 0.51 12.54
C ALA A 98 -21.16 0.58 11.20
N ASP A 99 -21.81 1.72 10.92
CA ASP A 99 -22.61 1.98 9.71
C ASP A 99 -21.81 2.59 8.57
N THR A 100 -20.57 3.01 8.81
CA THR A 100 -19.67 3.49 7.76
C THR A 100 -19.55 2.43 6.66
N ILE A 101 -19.70 2.87 5.42
CA ILE A 101 -19.68 2.01 4.24
C ILE A 101 -18.26 1.94 3.70
N TYR A 102 -17.87 0.74 3.28
CA TYR A 102 -16.59 0.44 2.65
C TYR A 102 -16.85 -0.29 1.33
N ARG A 103 -15.90 -0.23 0.39
CA ARG A 103 -15.85 -1.20 -0.71
C ARG A 103 -15.25 -2.49 -0.16
N VAL A 104 -16.02 -3.58 -0.13
CA VAL A 104 -15.61 -4.82 0.57
C VAL A 104 -14.85 -5.80 -0.33
N GLY A 105 -14.51 -5.37 -1.55
CA GLY A 105 -13.71 -6.13 -2.52
C GLY A 105 -14.25 -7.55 -2.71
N SER A 106 -13.35 -8.53 -2.68
CA SER A 106 -13.68 -9.93 -2.95
C SER A 106 -14.68 -10.62 -2.03
N VAL A 107 -15.10 -10.01 -0.91
CA VAL A 107 -16.27 -10.50 -0.15
C VAL A 107 -17.52 -10.54 -1.04
N SER A 108 -17.58 -9.69 -2.07
CA SER A 108 -18.61 -9.68 -3.13
C SER A 108 -18.91 -11.06 -3.73
N LYS A 109 -17.88 -11.91 -3.88
CA LYS A 109 -18.00 -13.22 -4.54
C LYS A 109 -19.01 -14.12 -3.85
N LEU A 110 -19.04 -14.07 -2.51
CA LEU A 110 -19.95 -14.88 -1.69
C LEU A 110 -21.43 -14.60 -2.04
N PHE A 111 -21.76 -13.34 -2.34
CA PHE A 111 -23.11 -12.91 -2.68
C PHE A 111 -23.49 -13.31 -4.12
N THR A 112 -22.54 -13.18 -5.05
CA THR A 112 -22.70 -13.66 -6.44
C THR A 112 -22.93 -15.17 -6.46
N ASP A 113 -22.10 -15.92 -5.74
CA ASP A 113 -22.15 -17.37 -5.69
C ASP A 113 -23.45 -17.87 -5.05
N MET A 114 -23.89 -17.24 -3.96
CA MET A 114 -25.17 -17.54 -3.32
C MET A 114 -26.36 -17.28 -4.26
N ALA A 115 -26.35 -16.17 -4.99
CA ALA A 115 -27.40 -15.85 -5.96
C ALA A 115 -27.48 -16.87 -7.10
N LEU A 116 -26.34 -17.41 -7.56
CA LEU A 116 -26.28 -18.48 -8.56
C LEU A 116 -26.78 -19.81 -7.98
N LEU A 117 -26.40 -20.15 -6.75
CA LEU A 117 -26.83 -21.40 -6.11
C LEU A 117 -28.34 -21.47 -5.87
N GLN A 118 -29.04 -20.34 -5.72
CA GLN A 118 -30.52 -20.34 -5.74
C GLN A 118 -31.08 -20.92 -7.04
N LEU A 119 -30.46 -20.64 -8.20
CA LEU A 119 -30.90 -21.21 -9.48
C LEU A 119 -30.52 -22.69 -9.63
N VAL A 120 -29.46 -23.14 -8.97
CA VAL A 120 -29.09 -24.56 -8.90
C VAL A 120 -30.10 -25.31 -8.02
N GLU A 121 -30.50 -24.72 -6.90
CA GLU A 121 -31.54 -25.26 -6.02
C GLU A 121 -32.88 -25.42 -6.75
N ASP A 122 -33.24 -24.45 -7.59
CA ASP A 122 -34.43 -24.49 -8.46
C ASP A 122 -34.28 -25.42 -9.69
N ALA A 123 -33.15 -26.14 -9.80
CA ALA A 123 -32.78 -26.98 -10.95
C ALA A 123 -32.75 -26.26 -12.31
N ALA A 124 -32.70 -24.92 -12.32
CA ALA A 124 -32.54 -24.10 -13.52
C ALA A 124 -31.08 -24.12 -14.03
N LEU A 125 -30.12 -24.27 -13.11
CA LEU A 125 -28.71 -24.44 -13.41
C LEU A 125 -28.18 -25.78 -12.89
N ASP A 126 -27.20 -26.33 -13.62
CA ASP A 126 -26.42 -27.49 -13.20
C ASP A 126 -24.97 -27.03 -13.01
N LEU A 127 -24.44 -27.25 -11.80
CA LEU A 127 -23.08 -26.86 -11.43
C LEU A 127 -22.00 -27.55 -12.26
N ASP A 128 -22.32 -28.75 -12.75
CA ASP A 128 -21.38 -29.66 -13.39
C ASP A 128 -21.58 -29.72 -14.92
N ALA A 129 -22.59 -29.01 -15.43
CA ALA A 129 -22.75 -28.82 -16.87
C ALA A 129 -21.68 -27.87 -17.43
N PRO A 130 -21.25 -28.07 -18.69
CA PRO A 130 -20.38 -27.10 -19.38
C PRO A 130 -21.00 -25.70 -19.37
N VAL A 131 -20.23 -24.69 -18.98
CA VAL A 131 -20.70 -23.29 -18.90
C VAL A 131 -21.17 -22.76 -20.26
N THR A 132 -20.65 -23.31 -21.35
CA THR A 132 -21.06 -23.01 -22.73
C THR A 132 -22.52 -23.37 -23.03
N LYS A 133 -23.14 -24.22 -22.23
CA LYS A 133 -24.60 -24.45 -22.25
C LYS A 133 -25.38 -23.17 -21.96
N TYR A 134 -24.83 -22.30 -21.11
CA TYR A 134 -25.47 -21.07 -20.65
C TYR A 134 -24.91 -19.83 -21.34
N LEU A 135 -23.63 -19.87 -21.71
CA LEU A 135 -22.93 -18.81 -22.47
C LEU A 135 -22.24 -19.41 -23.72
N PRO A 136 -22.96 -19.65 -24.83
CA PRO A 136 -22.40 -20.30 -26.02
C PRO A 136 -21.20 -19.57 -26.65
N ASP A 137 -21.15 -18.25 -26.51
CA ASP A 137 -20.09 -17.39 -27.06
C ASP A 137 -18.85 -17.33 -26.16
N PHE A 138 -18.88 -17.91 -24.96
CA PHE A 138 -17.73 -17.98 -24.06
C PHE A 138 -16.86 -19.19 -24.42
N GLN A 139 -15.76 -18.93 -25.14
CA GLN A 139 -14.87 -19.94 -25.72
C GLN A 139 -13.39 -19.52 -25.57
N PRO A 140 -12.86 -19.41 -24.35
CA PRO A 140 -11.42 -19.26 -24.14
C PRO A 140 -10.67 -20.48 -24.72
N GLN A 141 -9.41 -20.30 -25.10
CA GLN A 141 -8.58 -21.36 -25.65
C GLN A 141 -8.31 -22.42 -24.58
N ASN A 142 -8.82 -23.63 -24.80
CA ASN A 142 -8.76 -24.74 -23.86
C ASN A 142 -8.10 -25.97 -24.51
N ASP A 143 -6.78 -26.03 -24.42
CA ASP A 143 -5.97 -27.12 -24.98
C ASP A 143 -6.09 -28.44 -24.19
N PHE A 144 -6.77 -28.43 -23.04
CA PHE A 144 -6.91 -29.59 -22.16
C PHE A 144 -8.12 -30.47 -22.47
N GLY A 145 -9.08 -29.98 -23.26
CA GLY A 145 -10.29 -30.73 -23.64
C GLY A 145 -11.27 -31.01 -22.49
N ILE A 146 -11.05 -30.43 -21.30
CA ILE A 146 -11.96 -30.53 -20.15
C ILE A 146 -12.88 -29.30 -20.14
N PRO A 147 -14.21 -29.46 -20.27
CA PRO A 147 -15.11 -28.33 -20.25
C PRO A 147 -15.08 -27.56 -18.91
N ILE A 148 -15.16 -26.23 -18.98
CA ILE A 148 -15.29 -25.38 -17.80
C ILE A 148 -16.71 -25.51 -17.24
N THR A 149 -16.84 -25.69 -15.92
CA THR A 149 -18.14 -25.75 -15.22
C THR A 149 -18.30 -24.62 -14.19
N LEU A 150 -19.54 -24.37 -13.76
CA LEU A 150 -19.83 -23.37 -12.71
C LEU A 150 -19.14 -23.73 -11.38
N ARG A 151 -19.11 -25.04 -11.03
CA ARG A 151 -18.37 -25.51 -9.85
C ARG A 151 -16.91 -25.12 -9.88
N GLN A 152 -16.25 -25.32 -11.02
CA GLN A 152 -14.83 -25.00 -11.19
C GLN A 152 -14.58 -23.49 -11.13
N LEU A 153 -15.48 -22.67 -11.70
CA LEU A 153 -15.37 -21.21 -11.63
C LEU A 153 -15.47 -20.69 -10.19
N MET A 154 -16.49 -21.12 -9.45
CA MET A 154 -16.78 -20.66 -8.08
C MET A 154 -15.79 -21.20 -7.04
N SER A 155 -15.06 -22.27 -7.36
CA SER A 155 -14.01 -22.85 -6.50
C SER A 155 -12.59 -22.47 -6.93
N HIS A 156 -12.44 -21.60 -7.93
CA HIS A 156 -11.15 -21.18 -8.48
C HIS A 156 -10.31 -22.33 -9.07
N GLN A 157 -10.97 -23.31 -9.68
CA GLN A 157 -10.38 -24.50 -10.30
C GLN A 157 -10.63 -24.61 -11.81
N SER A 158 -11.15 -23.57 -12.45
CA SER A 158 -11.40 -23.59 -13.91
C SER A 158 -10.13 -23.52 -14.76
N GLY A 159 -9.00 -23.14 -14.17
CA GLY A 159 -7.76 -22.89 -14.89
C GLY A 159 -7.73 -21.56 -15.64
N LEU A 160 -8.76 -20.72 -15.54
CA LEU A 160 -8.77 -19.39 -16.16
C LEU A 160 -7.68 -18.48 -15.58
N VAL A 161 -7.30 -17.48 -16.39
CA VAL A 161 -6.47 -16.34 -15.99
C VAL A 161 -7.03 -15.62 -14.78
N ARG A 162 -6.19 -14.89 -14.04
CA ARG A 162 -6.68 -14.15 -12.86
C ARG A 162 -7.66 -13.05 -13.25
N GLU A 163 -7.21 -12.21 -14.16
CA GLU A 163 -7.86 -10.98 -14.60
C GLU A 163 -8.21 -11.10 -16.08
N SER A 164 -9.31 -10.47 -16.51
CA SER A 164 -9.69 -10.41 -17.93
C SER A 164 -8.92 -9.32 -18.68
N PRO A 165 -8.63 -9.46 -19.99
CA PRO A 165 -7.96 -8.40 -20.74
C PRO A 165 -8.67 -7.04 -20.67
N VAL A 166 -10.00 -7.05 -20.63
CA VAL A 166 -10.86 -5.87 -20.47
C VAL A 166 -11.59 -5.93 -19.12
N GLY A 167 -11.75 -4.80 -18.43
CA GLY A 167 -12.52 -4.71 -17.19
C GLY A 167 -11.85 -5.31 -15.95
N ASN A 168 -10.56 -5.61 -16.04
CA ASN A 168 -9.74 -6.10 -14.92
C ASN A 168 -9.59 -5.07 -13.80
N TYR A 169 -8.95 -5.53 -12.73
CA TYR A 169 -8.60 -4.69 -11.58
C TYR A 169 -7.97 -3.33 -11.94
N PHE A 170 -7.13 -3.25 -12.98
CA PHE A 170 -6.38 -2.04 -13.33
C PHE A 170 -7.11 -1.09 -14.29
N ASP A 171 -8.24 -1.51 -14.85
CA ASP A 171 -8.91 -0.84 -15.96
C ASP A 171 -9.91 0.23 -15.44
N PRO A 172 -9.63 1.54 -15.62
CA PRO A 172 -10.50 2.59 -15.13
C PRO A 172 -11.67 2.90 -16.08
N THR A 173 -11.87 2.14 -17.17
CA THR A 173 -12.86 2.47 -18.21
C THR A 173 -14.27 2.00 -17.92
N GLU A 174 -14.49 1.26 -16.82
CA GLU A 174 -15.79 0.73 -16.38
C GLU A 174 -16.58 -0.02 -17.48
N PRO A 175 -15.96 -0.98 -18.20
CA PRO A 175 -16.64 -1.70 -19.26
C PRO A 175 -17.78 -2.57 -18.71
N SER A 176 -18.73 -2.92 -19.57
CA SER A 176 -19.81 -3.82 -19.18
C SER A 176 -19.32 -5.23 -18.83
N LEU A 177 -20.13 -5.98 -18.08
CA LEU A 177 -19.82 -7.36 -17.72
C LEU A 177 -19.72 -8.25 -18.97
N SER A 178 -20.52 -7.99 -20.01
CA SER A 178 -20.48 -8.74 -21.26
C SER A 178 -19.20 -8.49 -22.06
N GLU A 179 -18.73 -7.24 -22.16
CA GLU A 179 -17.44 -6.91 -22.78
C GLU A 179 -16.27 -7.54 -22.01
N THR A 180 -16.33 -7.49 -20.67
CA THR A 180 -15.35 -8.14 -19.77
C THR A 180 -15.28 -9.64 -20.05
N VAL A 181 -16.42 -10.34 -20.08
CA VAL A 181 -16.46 -11.79 -20.33
C VAL A 181 -16.10 -12.15 -21.77
N ALA A 182 -16.49 -11.35 -22.75
CA ALA A 182 -16.13 -11.57 -24.15
C ALA A 182 -14.61 -11.49 -24.37
N SER A 183 -13.91 -10.59 -23.67
CA SER A 183 -12.45 -10.46 -23.77
C SER A 183 -11.68 -11.71 -23.34
N LEU A 184 -12.28 -12.61 -22.56
CA LEU A 184 -11.65 -13.85 -22.14
C LEU A 184 -11.47 -14.85 -23.30
N ASN A 185 -12.19 -14.70 -24.40
CA ASN A 185 -12.02 -15.52 -25.59
C ASN A 185 -10.63 -15.36 -26.24
N ASP A 186 -9.95 -14.25 -25.97
CA ASP A 186 -8.58 -13.98 -26.45
C ASP A 186 -7.50 -14.57 -25.52
N THR A 187 -7.89 -15.31 -24.49
CA THR A 187 -6.98 -15.91 -23.49
C THR A 187 -6.92 -17.43 -23.61
N SER A 188 -5.88 -18.01 -23.00
CA SER A 188 -5.74 -19.46 -22.83
C SER A 188 -5.84 -19.85 -21.35
N LEU A 189 -6.30 -21.07 -21.08
CA LEU A 189 -6.30 -21.60 -19.70
C LEU A 189 -4.85 -21.74 -19.20
N VAL A 190 -4.61 -21.22 -18.00
CA VAL A 190 -3.33 -21.27 -17.28
C VAL A 190 -3.02 -22.70 -16.81
N TYR A 191 -4.05 -23.41 -16.34
CA TYR A 191 -3.95 -24.78 -15.88
C TYR A 191 -5.08 -25.63 -16.44
N GLN A 192 -4.85 -26.94 -16.50
CA GLN A 192 -5.93 -27.89 -16.70
C GLN A 192 -6.97 -27.73 -15.55
N PRO A 193 -8.28 -27.68 -15.85
CA PRO A 193 -9.31 -27.61 -14.82
C PRO A 193 -9.12 -28.68 -13.73
N GLU A 194 -9.45 -28.33 -12.49
CA GLU A 194 -9.41 -29.18 -11.28
C GLU A 194 -8.00 -29.58 -10.79
N THR A 195 -6.93 -29.21 -11.51
CA THR A 195 -5.56 -29.60 -11.12
C THR A 195 -4.87 -28.66 -10.13
N LYS A 196 -5.25 -27.38 -10.11
CA LYS A 196 -4.73 -26.37 -9.19
C LYS A 196 -5.83 -25.35 -8.85
N THR A 197 -5.78 -24.82 -7.62
CA THR A 197 -6.51 -23.60 -7.26
C THR A 197 -5.77 -22.39 -7.81
N LYS A 198 -6.37 -21.67 -8.76
CA LYS A 198 -5.90 -20.39 -9.32
C LYS A 198 -6.97 -19.34 -9.07
N TYR A 199 -6.71 -18.46 -8.10
CA TYR A 199 -7.63 -17.37 -7.78
C TYR A 199 -7.91 -16.52 -9.03
N SER A 200 -9.18 -16.34 -9.37
CA SER A 200 -9.61 -15.69 -10.61
C SER A 200 -10.84 -14.82 -10.41
N ASN A 201 -10.66 -13.52 -10.64
CA ASN A 201 -11.73 -12.54 -10.70
C ASN A 201 -12.52 -12.71 -12.01
N ALA A 202 -11.81 -13.01 -13.11
CA ALA A 202 -12.40 -13.34 -14.40
C ALA A 202 -13.40 -14.51 -14.30
N ALA A 203 -13.07 -15.56 -13.55
CA ALA A 203 -13.96 -16.70 -13.36
C ALA A 203 -15.31 -16.31 -12.72
N ILE A 204 -15.29 -15.41 -11.72
CA ILE A 204 -16.51 -14.94 -11.07
C ILE A 204 -17.28 -13.94 -11.94
N ALA A 205 -16.61 -13.19 -12.83
CA ALA A 205 -17.29 -12.40 -13.85
C ALA A 205 -18.13 -13.30 -14.78
N VAL A 206 -17.61 -14.48 -15.17
CA VAL A 206 -18.37 -15.47 -15.95
C VAL A 206 -19.58 -15.99 -15.16
N VAL A 207 -19.43 -16.26 -13.85
CA VAL A 207 -20.55 -16.66 -12.98
C VAL A 207 -21.65 -15.58 -12.97
N GLY A 208 -21.28 -14.31 -12.85
CA GLY A 208 -22.22 -13.20 -12.94
C GLY A 208 -22.90 -13.09 -14.31
N ALA A 209 -22.17 -13.30 -15.40
CA ALA A 209 -22.74 -13.26 -16.75
C ALA A 209 -23.74 -14.40 -16.99
N VAL A 210 -23.51 -15.59 -16.42
CA VAL A 210 -24.50 -16.68 -16.44
C VAL A 210 -25.80 -16.25 -15.74
N LEU A 211 -25.70 -15.60 -14.57
CA LEU A 211 -26.87 -15.05 -13.87
C LEU A 211 -27.67 -14.09 -14.75
N GLU A 212 -27.00 -13.10 -15.35
CA GLU A 212 -27.66 -12.11 -16.21
C GLU A 212 -28.34 -12.77 -17.41
N LYS A 213 -27.64 -13.71 -18.06
CA LYS A 213 -28.15 -14.40 -19.26
C LYS A 213 -29.38 -15.25 -18.98
N GLN A 214 -29.45 -15.92 -17.84
CA GLN A 214 -30.56 -16.83 -17.53
C GLN A 214 -31.83 -16.11 -17.05
N LEU A 215 -31.70 -14.91 -16.49
CA LEU A 215 -32.81 -14.22 -15.83
C LEU A 215 -33.24 -12.93 -16.53
N ASP A 216 -32.50 -12.45 -17.53
CA ASP A 216 -32.73 -11.17 -18.23
C ASP A 216 -32.84 -9.98 -17.26
N VAL A 217 -32.02 -10.00 -16.21
CA VAL A 217 -31.87 -8.92 -15.23
C VAL A 217 -30.39 -8.70 -14.95
N SER A 218 -30.01 -7.49 -14.59
CA SER A 218 -28.60 -7.21 -14.23
C SER A 218 -28.19 -7.95 -12.96
N HIS A 219 -26.90 -8.28 -12.86
CA HIS A 219 -26.31 -8.91 -11.68
C HIS A 219 -26.54 -8.07 -10.40
N PRO A 220 -26.28 -6.75 -10.38
CA PRO A 220 -26.58 -5.93 -9.21
C PRO A 220 -28.05 -5.99 -8.77
N GLN A 221 -28.98 -6.00 -9.72
CA GLN A 221 -30.41 -6.09 -9.44
C GLN A 221 -30.79 -7.47 -8.88
N ARG A 222 -30.25 -8.55 -9.44
CA ARG A 222 -30.48 -9.91 -8.93
C ARG A 222 -29.99 -10.06 -7.50
N VAL A 223 -28.75 -9.66 -7.23
CA VAL A 223 -28.17 -9.77 -5.89
C VAL A 223 -28.92 -8.90 -4.88
N ARG A 224 -29.28 -7.67 -5.25
CA ARG A 224 -30.11 -6.81 -4.40
C ARG A 224 -31.42 -7.48 -4.01
N THR A 225 -32.23 -7.86 -4.99
CA THR A 225 -33.60 -8.33 -4.77
C THR A 225 -33.70 -9.72 -4.14
N LYS A 226 -32.67 -10.56 -4.28
CA LYS A 226 -32.72 -11.97 -3.87
C LYS A 226 -31.77 -12.33 -2.74
N ILE A 227 -30.82 -11.46 -2.42
CA ILE A 227 -29.86 -11.67 -1.34
C ILE A 227 -29.90 -10.49 -0.36
N LEU A 228 -29.62 -9.26 -0.82
CA LEU A 228 -29.47 -8.12 0.09
C LEU A 228 -30.80 -7.71 0.76
N ASP A 229 -31.87 -7.57 -0.01
CA ASP A 229 -33.18 -7.16 0.51
C ASP A 229 -33.75 -8.21 1.49
N PRO A 230 -33.76 -9.53 1.20
CA PRO A 230 -34.18 -10.55 2.18
C PRO A 230 -33.36 -10.58 3.46
N LEU A 231 -32.04 -10.32 3.36
CA LEU A 231 -31.15 -10.22 4.53
C LEU A 231 -31.30 -8.90 5.30
N GLY A 232 -32.09 -7.95 4.80
CA GLY A 232 -32.23 -6.61 5.39
C GLY A 232 -30.94 -5.77 5.30
N MET A 233 -30.09 -6.03 4.32
CA MET A 233 -28.82 -5.32 4.10
C MET A 233 -29.04 -4.01 3.32
N THR A 234 -29.68 -3.03 3.97
CA THR A 234 -30.12 -1.78 3.34
C THR A 234 -29.02 -0.74 3.11
N ALA A 235 -27.84 -0.92 3.71
CA ALA A 235 -26.63 -0.11 3.51
C ALA A 235 -25.64 -0.81 2.56
N SER A 236 -26.13 -1.72 1.73
CA SER A 236 -25.33 -2.52 0.81
C SER A 236 -25.80 -2.42 -0.64
N SER A 237 -24.84 -2.36 -1.57
CA SER A 237 -25.14 -2.24 -3.01
C SER A 237 -23.94 -2.64 -3.86
N PHE A 238 -24.17 -3.18 -5.05
CA PHE A 238 -23.12 -3.43 -6.06
C PHE A 238 -22.85 -2.23 -6.98
N VAL A 239 -23.62 -1.14 -6.81
CA VAL A 239 -23.48 0.12 -7.54
C VAL A 239 -23.49 1.28 -6.55
N ILE A 240 -22.84 2.39 -6.91
CA ILE A 240 -22.90 3.60 -6.09
C ILE A 240 -24.29 4.23 -6.18
N THR A 241 -24.90 4.50 -5.03
CA THR A 241 -26.16 5.23 -4.90
C THR A 241 -25.94 6.44 -3.99
N PRO A 242 -26.81 7.47 -4.00
CA PRO A 242 -26.64 8.62 -3.11
C PRO A 242 -26.52 8.26 -1.62
N ALA A 243 -27.22 7.20 -1.17
CA ALA A 243 -27.15 6.71 0.20
C ALA A 243 -25.81 6.01 0.51
N ILE A 244 -25.26 5.28 -0.48
CA ILE A 244 -23.93 4.67 -0.36
C ILE A 244 -22.87 5.77 -0.31
N GLU A 245 -22.92 6.71 -1.25
CA GLU A 245 -21.95 7.80 -1.39
C GLU A 245 -21.85 8.67 -0.13
N SER A 246 -22.98 8.99 0.51
CA SER A 246 -22.99 9.82 1.73
C SER A 246 -22.32 9.17 2.94
N SER A 247 -22.25 7.84 2.98
CA SER A 247 -21.74 7.07 4.11
C SER A 247 -20.44 6.32 3.79
N LEU A 248 -19.92 6.45 2.57
CA LEU A 248 -18.68 5.83 2.12
C LEU A 248 -17.48 6.49 2.81
N ALA A 249 -16.60 5.68 3.40
CA ALA A 249 -15.32 6.16 3.90
C ALA A 249 -14.42 6.62 2.74
N THR A 250 -13.65 7.69 2.95
CA THR A 250 -12.59 8.09 2.02
C THR A 250 -11.53 7.00 1.98
N GLY A 251 -11.36 6.35 0.82
CA GLY A 251 -10.38 5.30 0.60
C GLY A 251 -9.00 5.87 0.31
N TRP A 252 -7.96 5.26 0.87
CA TRP A 252 -6.58 5.72 0.68
C TRP A 252 -5.68 4.60 0.16
N MET A 253 -4.80 4.94 -0.78
CA MET A 253 -3.73 4.07 -1.26
C MET A 253 -2.37 4.60 -0.84
N HIS A 254 -1.38 3.71 -0.82
CA HIS A 254 0.00 4.10 -0.65
C HIS A 254 0.92 3.35 -1.62
N THR A 255 2.00 3.99 -2.01
CA THR A 255 2.97 3.43 -2.94
C THR A 255 4.09 2.68 -2.22
N TYR A 256 4.88 1.92 -2.96
CA TYR A 256 6.08 1.27 -2.44
C TYR A 256 7.12 2.26 -1.90
N ASP A 257 7.15 3.49 -2.38
CA ASP A 257 8.07 4.53 -1.89
C ASP A 257 7.49 5.39 -0.75
N GLY A 258 6.28 5.08 -0.27
CA GLY A 258 5.69 5.71 0.92
C GLY A 258 4.79 6.91 0.64
N ARG A 259 4.53 7.24 -0.63
CA ARG A 259 3.54 8.27 -0.99
C ARG A 259 2.14 7.77 -0.67
N ARG A 260 1.24 8.67 -0.30
CA ARG A 260 -0.16 8.37 0.03
C ARG A 260 -1.08 9.27 -0.78
N PHE A 261 -2.14 8.70 -1.35
CA PHE A 261 -3.11 9.42 -2.19
C PHE A 261 -4.51 8.81 -2.05
N GLU A 262 -5.54 9.60 -2.37
CA GLU A 262 -6.92 9.13 -2.37
C GLU A 262 -7.13 8.07 -3.45
N ALA A 263 -7.85 7.01 -3.10
CA ALA A 263 -8.09 5.87 -3.99
C ALA A 263 -9.08 6.23 -5.12
N PRO A 264 -8.91 5.67 -6.33
CA PRO A 264 -9.88 5.86 -7.41
C PRO A 264 -11.24 5.20 -7.11
N GLY A 265 -12.32 5.84 -7.57
CA GLY A 265 -13.70 5.44 -7.29
C GLY A 265 -14.40 4.60 -8.37
N PHE A 266 -13.72 4.24 -9.47
CA PHE A 266 -14.35 3.52 -10.59
C PHE A 266 -14.78 2.09 -10.23
N LEU A 267 -15.81 1.61 -10.90
CA LEU A 267 -16.34 0.25 -10.83
C LEU A 267 -15.50 -0.72 -11.67
N LEU A 268 -15.26 -1.91 -11.14
CA LEU A 268 -14.58 -2.97 -11.88
C LEU A 268 -15.52 -3.56 -12.93
N GLY A 269 -15.00 -3.87 -14.13
CA GLY A 269 -15.74 -4.64 -15.15
C GLY A 269 -16.02 -6.07 -14.67
N THR A 270 -15.12 -6.65 -13.87
CA THR A 270 -15.37 -7.87 -13.07
C THR A 270 -16.27 -7.60 -11.85
N GLY A 271 -17.31 -6.78 -11.99
CA GLY A 271 -18.15 -6.31 -10.88
C GLY A 271 -18.69 -7.40 -9.94
N PRO A 272 -19.17 -8.57 -10.44
CA PRO A 272 -19.57 -9.69 -9.60
C PRO A 272 -18.50 -10.19 -8.63
N ALA A 273 -17.23 -9.92 -8.93
CA ALA A 273 -16.09 -10.34 -8.13
C ALA A 273 -15.67 -9.32 -7.06
N GLY A 274 -16.10 -8.05 -7.13
CA GLY A 274 -15.47 -7.00 -6.29
C GLY A 274 -16.21 -5.68 -6.06
N ASN A 275 -17.40 -5.45 -6.61
CA ASN A 275 -18.09 -4.14 -6.54
C ASN A 275 -19.08 -3.98 -5.37
N LEU A 276 -19.15 -4.89 -4.40
CA LEU A 276 -20.02 -4.70 -3.23
C LEU A 276 -19.50 -3.56 -2.34
N TYR A 277 -20.38 -2.62 -2.06
CA TYR A 277 -20.30 -1.64 -0.98
C TYR A 277 -21.14 -2.17 0.18
N SER A 278 -20.62 -2.12 1.41
CA SER A 278 -21.36 -2.56 2.60
C SER A 278 -20.78 -1.93 3.87
N SER A 279 -21.59 -1.91 4.93
CA SER A 279 -21.12 -1.69 6.31
C SER A 279 -20.80 -3.03 6.99
N VAL A 280 -20.10 -2.99 8.13
CA VAL A 280 -19.89 -4.20 8.95
C VAL A 280 -21.18 -4.68 9.60
N GLN A 281 -22.14 -3.78 9.89
CA GLN A 281 -23.46 -4.17 10.39
C GLN A 281 -24.24 -5.02 9.38
N ASP A 282 -24.23 -4.65 8.10
CA ASP A 282 -24.92 -5.42 7.07
C ASP A 282 -24.23 -6.77 6.82
N LEU A 283 -22.89 -6.80 6.79
CA LEU A 283 -22.15 -8.06 6.68
C LEU A 283 -22.35 -8.97 7.89
N ALA A 284 -22.62 -8.42 9.08
CA ALA A 284 -22.98 -9.21 10.26
C ALA A 284 -24.33 -9.94 10.08
N LYS A 285 -25.29 -9.35 9.37
CA LYS A 285 -26.58 -10.03 9.03
C LYS A 285 -26.35 -11.23 8.10
N PHE A 286 -25.39 -11.13 7.18
CA PHE A 286 -24.96 -12.27 6.36
C PHE A 286 -24.36 -13.40 7.21
N LEU A 287 -23.57 -13.08 8.24
CA LEU A 287 -23.06 -14.08 9.19
C LEU A 287 -24.17 -14.72 10.03
N VAL A 288 -25.14 -13.95 10.50
CA VAL A 288 -26.32 -14.49 11.20
C VAL A 288 -27.08 -15.46 10.29
N CYS A 289 -27.29 -15.10 9.02
CA CYS A 289 -27.91 -16.00 8.04
C CYS A 289 -27.12 -17.30 7.86
N LEU A 290 -25.79 -17.25 7.87
CA LEU A 290 -24.93 -18.43 7.80
C LEU A 290 -25.09 -19.33 9.05
N PHE A 291 -25.30 -18.75 10.24
CA PHE A 291 -25.47 -19.49 11.49
C PHE A 291 -26.90 -20.00 11.73
N ASP A 292 -27.88 -19.44 11.02
CA ASP A 292 -29.28 -19.89 11.00
C ASP A 292 -29.61 -20.70 9.73
N ASP A 293 -28.65 -21.49 9.26
CA ASP A 293 -28.81 -22.44 8.14
C ASP A 293 -29.42 -21.80 6.87
N GLY A 294 -29.01 -20.56 6.56
CA GLY A 294 -29.42 -19.82 5.38
C GLY A 294 -30.75 -19.05 5.51
N ARG A 295 -31.24 -18.85 6.73
CA ARG A 295 -32.48 -18.11 7.03
C ARG A 295 -32.20 -16.68 7.48
N SER A 296 -33.21 -15.84 7.35
CA SER A 296 -33.26 -14.47 7.84
C SER A 296 -34.70 -14.12 8.21
N ASP A 297 -34.91 -12.92 8.76
CA ASP A 297 -36.26 -12.39 8.99
C ASP A 297 -37.08 -12.29 7.69
N GLY A 298 -36.42 -12.13 6.54
CA GLY A 298 -37.04 -12.15 5.21
C GLY A 298 -37.37 -13.54 4.66
N GLY A 299 -37.07 -14.61 5.41
CA GLY A 299 -37.30 -16.00 5.02
C GLY A 299 -36.02 -16.77 4.69
N GLN A 300 -36.16 -17.91 4.02
CA GLN A 300 -35.05 -18.74 3.58
C GLN A 300 -34.36 -18.08 2.37
N VAL A 301 -33.11 -17.67 2.53
CA VAL A 301 -32.31 -17.03 1.46
C VAL A 301 -31.60 -18.08 0.61
N VAL A 302 -31.04 -19.11 1.26
CA VAL A 302 -30.38 -20.25 0.60
C VAL A 302 -30.60 -21.50 1.43
N SER A 303 -30.82 -22.67 0.82
CA SER A 303 -31.02 -23.89 1.63
C SER A 303 -29.78 -24.30 2.45
N PRO A 304 -29.96 -25.03 3.56
CA PRO A 304 -28.86 -25.62 4.31
C PRO A 304 -27.96 -26.51 3.45
N ALA A 305 -28.55 -27.20 2.45
CA ALA A 305 -27.82 -28.05 1.53
C ALA A 305 -26.87 -27.25 0.62
N MET A 306 -27.31 -26.10 0.10
CA MET A 306 -26.47 -25.22 -0.72
C MET A 306 -25.40 -24.53 0.14
N LEU A 307 -25.75 -24.09 1.35
CA LEU A 307 -24.80 -23.52 2.30
C LEU A 307 -23.67 -24.50 2.64
N LYS A 308 -24.01 -25.77 2.87
CA LYS A 308 -23.02 -26.83 3.07
C LYS A 308 -22.11 -27.00 1.85
N ARG A 309 -22.63 -26.87 0.63
CA ARG A 309 -21.79 -26.91 -0.59
C ARG A 309 -20.84 -25.72 -0.67
N MET A 310 -21.29 -24.52 -0.30
CA MET A 310 -20.44 -23.32 -0.27
C MET A 310 -19.25 -23.47 0.69
N THR A 311 -19.46 -24.16 1.81
CA THR A 311 -18.49 -24.25 2.92
C THR A 311 -17.71 -25.57 2.97
N THR A 312 -18.02 -26.53 2.08
CA THR A 312 -17.26 -27.78 1.95
C THR A 312 -16.11 -27.58 0.97
N PRO A 313 -14.85 -27.84 1.37
CA PRO A 313 -13.73 -27.65 0.48
C PRO A 313 -13.77 -28.65 -0.69
N VAL A 314 -13.50 -28.17 -1.90
CA VAL A 314 -13.25 -29.03 -3.05
C VAL A 314 -11.97 -29.83 -2.83
N GLN A 315 -11.93 -31.04 -3.39
CA GLN A 315 -10.82 -31.97 -3.26
C GLN A 315 -10.20 -32.21 -4.64
N ASP A 316 -8.88 -32.40 -4.68
CA ASP A 316 -8.22 -32.87 -5.90
C ASP A 316 -8.52 -34.36 -6.16
N ALA A 317 -8.02 -34.88 -7.28
CA ALA A 317 -8.16 -36.29 -7.66
C ALA A 317 -7.61 -37.29 -6.62
N ASN A 318 -6.77 -36.85 -5.68
CA ASN A 318 -6.22 -37.66 -4.60
C ASN A 318 -6.98 -37.47 -3.26
N GLY A 319 -8.12 -36.76 -3.27
CA GLY A 319 -8.92 -36.47 -2.08
C GLY A 319 -8.34 -35.37 -1.18
N ARG A 320 -7.31 -34.63 -1.62
CA ARG A 320 -6.69 -33.58 -0.81
C ARG A 320 -7.47 -32.29 -0.93
N SER A 321 -7.85 -31.72 0.21
CA SER A 321 -8.52 -30.42 0.30
C SER A 321 -7.72 -29.32 -0.41
N GLN A 322 -8.42 -28.51 -1.19
CA GLN A 322 -7.84 -27.40 -1.95
C GLN A 322 -8.07 -26.04 -1.28
N GLY A 323 -8.61 -26.05 -0.06
CA GLY A 323 -8.75 -24.85 0.79
C GLY A 323 -9.86 -23.87 0.39
N PHE A 324 -10.68 -24.20 -0.61
CA PHE A 324 -11.84 -23.43 -1.04
C PHE A 324 -13.06 -24.33 -1.24
N GLY A 325 -14.23 -23.86 -0.83
CA GLY A 325 -15.53 -24.40 -1.27
C GLY A 325 -16.03 -23.65 -2.50
N LEU A 326 -17.34 -23.36 -2.55
CA LEU A 326 -17.90 -22.45 -3.55
C LEU A 326 -17.95 -21.04 -2.93
N GLY A 327 -17.01 -20.19 -3.34
CA GLY A 327 -16.81 -18.85 -2.78
C GLY A 327 -15.99 -18.82 -1.50
N PHE A 328 -16.29 -19.65 -0.49
CA PHE A 328 -15.59 -19.56 0.80
C PHE A 328 -14.19 -20.17 0.77
N LYS A 329 -13.23 -19.47 1.36
CA LYS A 329 -11.99 -20.10 1.83
C LYS A 329 -12.28 -20.91 3.07
N VAL A 330 -11.74 -22.13 3.14
CA VAL A 330 -11.95 -23.08 4.25
C VAL A 330 -10.58 -23.47 4.82
N GLN A 331 -10.36 -23.19 6.09
CA GLN A 331 -9.08 -23.38 6.74
C GLN A 331 -9.23 -24.01 8.13
N ASN A 332 -8.20 -24.69 8.60
CA ASN A 332 -8.07 -25.00 10.01
C ASN A 332 -7.63 -23.73 10.77
N PHE A 333 -8.26 -23.47 11.92
CA PHE A 333 -7.93 -22.38 12.81
C PHE A 333 -8.00 -22.89 14.25
N ASP A 334 -6.85 -23.04 14.89
CA ASP A 334 -6.72 -23.53 16.27
C ASP A 334 -7.53 -24.82 16.54
N GLY A 335 -7.59 -25.73 15.56
CA GLY A 335 -8.32 -27.00 15.68
C GLY A 335 -9.79 -26.98 15.24
N THR A 336 -10.36 -25.82 14.89
CA THR A 336 -11.73 -25.70 14.34
C THR A 336 -11.72 -25.31 12.85
N THR A 337 -12.85 -25.51 12.16
CA THR A 337 -13.03 -25.01 10.80
C THR A 337 -13.29 -23.51 10.84
N LYS A 338 -12.47 -22.74 10.14
CA LYS A 338 -12.73 -21.33 9.83
C LYS A 338 -13.10 -21.22 8.37
N ILE A 339 -14.25 -20.59 8.12
CA ILE A 339 -14.67 -20.20 6.78
C ILE A 339 -14.68 -18.69 6.67
N GLY A 340 -14.42 -18.17 5.48
CA GLY A 340 -14.48 -16.73 5.26
C GLY A 340 -13.97 -16.30 3.89
N HIS A 341 -13.90 -14.99 3.70
CA HIS A 341 -13.25 -14.39 2.55
C HIS A 341 -12.67 -13.02 2.93
N GLY A 342 -11.46 -12.74 2.45
CA GLY A 342 -10.84 -11.42 2.53
C GLY A 342 -11.19 -10.55 1.33
N GLY A 343 -11.30 -9.25 1.51
CA GLY A 343 -11.56 -8.28 0.46
C GLY A 343 -10.41 -7.30 0.31
N ALA A 344 -9.99 -7.03 -0.92
CA ALA A 344 -9.10 -5.93 -1.25
C ALA A 344 -9.62 -5.26 -2.53
N VAL A 345 -9.66 -3.94 -2.51
CA VAL A 345 -9.96 -3.09 -3.66
C VAL A 345 -9.44 -1.69 -3.34
N TYR A 346 -9.19 -0.88 -4.36
CA TYR A 346 -8.67 0.48 -4.23
C TYR A 346 -9.17 1.24 -3.01
N GLY A 347 -8.26 1.44 -2.05
CA GLY A 347 -8.51 2.20 -0.84
C GLY A 347 -9.07 1.41 0.33
N PHE A 348 -9.32 0.11 0.20
CA PHE A 348 -10.08 -0.66 1.20
C PHE A 348 -9.55 -2.08 1.39
N SER A 349 -9.56 -2.53 2.64
CA SER A 349 -9.35 -3.92 3.01
C SER A 349 -10.50 -4.40 3.90
N THR A 350 -10.92 -5.65 3.74
CA THR A 350 -12.00 -6.26 4.52
C THR A 350 -11.65 -7.70 4.87
N GLN A 351 -12.16 -8.17 6.00
CA GLN A 351 -12.14 -9.57 6.38
C GLN A 351 -13.52 -9.96 6.91
N LEU A 352 -14.09 -11.06 6.39
CA LEU A 352 -15.29 -11.70 6.92
C LEU A 352 -14.93 -13.15 7.26
N GLU A 353 -15.05 -13.52 8.53
CA GLU A 353 -14.67 -14.84 9.03
C GLU A 353 -15.72 -15.41 9.99
N ALA A 354 -15.87 -16.72 9.98
CA ALA A 354 -16.80 -17.45 10.81
C ALA A 354 -16.21 -18.79 11.27
N LEU A 355 -16.61 -19.20 12.48
CA LEU A 355 -16.41 -20.53 13.05
C LEU A 355 -17.79 -21.19 13.14
N PRO A 356 -18.25 -21.93 12.10
CA PRO A 356 -19.62 -22.44 12.04
C PRO A 356 -19.99 -23.34 13.22
N GLU A 357 -19.06 -24.19 13.67
CA GLU A 357 -19.28 -25.11 14.79
C GLU A 357 -19.45 -24.41 16.14
N ARG A 358 -19.04 -23.13 16.23
CA ARG A 358 -19.16 -22.28 17.42
C ARG A 358 -20.20 -21.16 17.25
N LYS A 359 -20.71 -20.99 16.03
CA LYS A 359 -21.54 -19.85 15.59
C LYS A 359 -20.92 -18.48 15.93
N LEU A 360 -19.59 -18.39 15.86
CA LEU A 360 -18.86 -17.14 16.11
C LEU A 360 -18.45 -16.51 14.78
N GLY A 361 -18.69 -15.22 14.61
CA GLY A 361 -18.38 -14.50 13.38
C GLY A 361 -17.76 -13.14 13.63
N VAL A 362 -16.87 -12.71 12.73
CA VAL A 362 -16.23 -11.40 12.77
C VAL A 362 -16.21 -10.79 11.37
N VAL A 363 -16.53 -9.50 11.31
CA VAL A 363 -16.29 -8.67 10.12
C VAL A 363 -15.42 -7.49 10.54
N ALA A 364 -14.38 -7.19 9.79
CA ALA A 364 -13.58 -5.98 9.95
C ALA A 364 -13.30 -5.36 8.58
N ALA A 365 -13.44 -4.04 8.47
CA ALA A 365 -13.18 -3.29 7.24
C ALA A 365 -12.43 -2.00 7.56
N THR A 366 -11.52 -1.58 6.68
CA THR A 366 -10.74 -0.35 6.84
C THR A 366 -10.51 0.36 5.51
N SER A 367 -10.40 1.69 5.53
CA SER A 367 -10.22 2.54 4.35
C SER A 367 -8.74 2.84 4.03
N LEU A 368 -7.92 1.78 4.04
CA LEU A 368 -6.55 1.80 3.52
C LEU A 368 -6.28 0.53 2.70
N ASP A 369 -5.80 0.70 1.47
CA ASP A 369 -5.35 -0.43 0.63
C ASP A 369 -4.11 -1.12 1.24
N GLY A 370 -3.91 -2.40 0.92
CA GLY A 370 -2.78 -3.18 1.40
C GLY A 370 -2.79 -3.45 2.92
N SER A 371 -3.93 -3.27 3.59
CA SER A 371 -4.08 -3.44 5.05
C SER A 371 -4.79 -4.75 5.45
N ASN A 372 -4.91 -5.70 4.52
CA ASN A 372 -5.47 -7.04 4.77
C ASN A 372 -4.79 -7.79 5.92
N GLY A 373 -3.49 -7.54 6.15
CA GLY A 373 -2.76 -8.09 7.28
C GLY A 373 -3.35 -7.68 8.62
N VAL A 374 -3.77 -6.41 8.74
CA VAL A 374 -4.35 -5.84 9.96
C VAL A 374 -5.74 -6.38 10.22
N VAL A 375 -6.66 -6.28 9.24
CA VAL A 375 -8.06 -6.73 9.43
C VAL A 375 -8.13 -8.24 9.70
N ARG A 376 -7.26 -9.04 9.07
CA ARG A 376 -7.14 -10.48 9.36
C ARG A 376 -6.62 -10.74 10.77
N ARG A 377 -5.55 -10.05 11.19
CA ARG A 377 -4.99 -10.20 12.55
C ARG A 377 -6.01 -9.86 13.63
N LEU A 378 -6.75 -8.76 13.46
CA LEU A 378 -7.80 -8.35 14.38
C LEU A 378 -8.97 -9.33 14.40
N SER A 379 -9.39 -9.84 13.24
CA SER A 379 -10.48 -10.83 13.15
C SER A 379 -10.11 -12.15 13.83
N GLU A 380 -8.91 -12.66 13.58
CA GLU A 380 -8.40 -13.87 14.21
C GLU A 380 -8.21 -13.71 15.73
N TYR A 381 -7.76 -12.54 16.19
CA TYR A 381 -7.68 -12.25 17.61
C TYR A 381 -9.06 -12.19 18.27
N ALA A 382 -10.04 -11.55 17.61
CA ALA A 382 -11.40 -11.47 18.10
C ALA A 382 -12.05 -12.86 18.21
N LEU A 383 -11.90 -13.71 17.19
CA LEU A 383 -12.37 -15.09 17.23
C LEU A 383 -11.77 -15.88 18.39
N ARG A 384 -10.44 -15.80 18.60
CA ARG A 384 -9.77 -16.45 19.75
C ARG A 384 -10.29 -15.94 21.09
N ALA A 385 -10.49 -14.63 21.22
CA ALA A 385 -11.00 -14.03 22.44
C ALA A 385 -12.45 -14.46 22.72
N MET A 386 -13.30 -14.53 21.69
CA MET A 386 -14.68 -15.01 21.83
C MET A 386 -14.73 -16.51 22.15
N THR A 387 -13.92 -17.35 21.51
CA THR A 387 -13.80 -18.77 21.85
C THR A 387 -13.32 -18.96 23.29
N ALA A 388 -12.34 -18.18 23.75
CA ALA A 388 -11.89 -18.24 25.15
C ALA A 388 -13.02 -17.91 26.13
N VAL A 389 -13.92 -16.97 25.81
CA VAL A 389 -15.11 -16.70 26.64
C VAL A 389 -16.06 -17.89 26.64
N GLN A 390 -16.41 -18.46 25.47
CA GLN A 390 -17.28 -19.64 25.39
C GLN A 390 -16.72 -20.83 26.19
N ASP A 391 -15.39 -21.00 26.17
CA ASP A 391 -14.68 -22.11 26.84
C ASP A 391 -14.30 -21.82 28.30
N ASN A 392 -14.68 -20.65 28.84
CA ASN A 392 -14.28 -20.17 30.18
C ASN A 392 -12.74 -20.20 30.41
N GLN A 393 -11.98 -19.83 29.40
CA GLN A 393 -10.52 -19.74 29.42
C GLN A 393 -10.02 -18.31 29.60
N PRO A 394 -8.78 -18.10 30.07
CA PRO A 394 -8.15 -16.78 30.08
C PRO A 394 -8.13 -16.16 28.69
N LEU A 395 -8.47 -14.87 28.61
CA LEU A 395 -8.42 -14.13 27.33
C LEU A 395 -6.98 -14.04 26.81
N PRO A 396 -6.75 -14.27 25.51
CA PRO A 396 -5.42 -14.12 24.92
C PRO A 396 -4.94 -12.66 25.05
N GLU A 397 -3.62 -12.48 25.03
CA GLU A 397 -3.02 -11.15 24.94
C GLU A 397 -2.83 -10.73 23.48
N TYR A 398 -3.05 -9.45 23.20
CA TYR A 398 -2.72 -8.88 21.90
C TYR A 398 -1.25 -8.45 21.88
N ARG A 399 -0.44 -9.11 21.05
CA ARG A 399 0.99 -8.78 20.90
C ARG A 399 1.14 -7.36 20.32
N ARG A 400 1.95 -6.51 20.94
CA ARG A 400 2.21 -5.12 20.49
C ARG A 400 3.69 -4.91 20.18
N THR A 401 3.99 -3.90 19.38
CA THR A 401 5.35 -3.59 18.94
C THR A 401 5.62 -2.08 18.96
N VAL A 402 6.89 -1.73 19.08
CA VAL A 402 7.42 -0.36 19.06
C VAL A 402 8.46 -0.22 17.93
N PRO A 403 8.80 1.01 17.51
CA PRO A 403 9.87 1.21 16.53
C PRO A 403 11.18 0.54 16.95
N VAL A 404 11.95 0.05 15.98
CA VAL A 404 13.29 -0.50 16.24
C VAL A 404 14.21 0.64 16.69
N PRO A 405 14.96 0.50 17.80
CA PRO A 405 15.89 1.55 18.23
C PRO A 405 16.92 1.91 17.15
N VAL A 406 17.18 3.20 16.95
CA VAL A 406 18.09 3.73 15.90
C VAL A 406 19.48 3.09 15.94
N ALA A 407 20.03 2.83 17.13
CA ALA A 407 21.33 2.17 17.26
C ALA A 407 21.34 0.77 16.60
N ARG A 408 20.21 0.06 16.63
CA ARG A 408 20.06 -1.29 16.08
C ARG A 408 19.73 -1.29 14.59
N THR A 409 19.16 -0.22 14.04
CA THR A 409 18.80 -0.18 12.61
C THR A 409 20.05 -0.25 11.74
N ALA A 410 21.12 0.47 12.09
CA ALA A 410 22.38 0.47 11.35
C ALA A 410 23.04 -0.92 11.30
N GLU A 411 22.94 -1.71 12.37
CA GLU A 411 23.46 -3.07 12.44
C GLU A 411 22.67 -4.05 11.55
N LEU A 412 21.39 -3.79 11.31
CA LEU A 412 20.51 -4.67 10.53
C LEU A 412 20.57 -4.39 9.03
N VAL A 413 20.85 -3.15 8.61
CA VAL A 413 20.82 -2.79 7.19
C VAL A 413 21.82 -3.61 6.40
N GLY A 414 21.36 -4.24 5.33
CA GLY A 414 22.18 -5.10 4.49
C GLY A 414 21.38 -6.09 3.67
N LYS A 415 22.09 -6.75 2.75
CA LYS A 415 21.60 -7.93 2.02
C LYS A 415 22.13 -9.18 2.72
N TYR A 416 21.31 -10.22 2.78
CA TYR A 416 21.64 -11.49 3.39
C TYR A 416 21.24 -12.63 2.46
N HIS A 417 22.08 -13.65 2.32
CA HIS A 417 21.83 -14.85 1.54
C HIS A 417 21.50 -16.01 2.46
N LYS A 418 20.52 -16.82 2.08
CA LYS A 418 20.14 -18.02 2.84
C LYS A 418 21.35 -18.97 2.92
N VAL A 419 21.65 -19.49 4.11
CA VAL A 419 22.81 -20.39 4.31
C VAL A 419 22.60 -21.73 3.61
N ASP A 420 21.41 -22.33 3.80
CA ASP A 420 21.07 -23.65 3.26
C ASP A 420 20.11 -23.54 2.07
N GLY A 421 20.65 -23.14 0.91
CA GLY A 421 19.94 -23.14 -0.38
C GLY A 421 19.87 -21.77 -1.05
N GLN A 422 18.95 -21.63 -1.99
CA GLN A 422 18.74 -20.38 -2.73
C GLN A 422 17.76 -19.48 -1.98
N GLY A 423 18.04 -18.18 -1.95
CA GLY A 423 17.16 -17.18 -1.33
C GLY A 423 17.94 -16.04 -0.71
N TRP A 424 17.28 -14.90 -0.57
CA TRP A 424 17.86 -13.72 0.05
C TRP A 424 16.83 -12.97 0.89
N ALA A 425 17.36 -12.17 1.81
CA ALA A 425 16.62 -11.18 2.58
C ALA A 425 17.35 -9.84 2.45
N ARG A 426 16.61 -8.73 2.45
CA ARG A 426 17.22 -7.40 2.46
C ARG A 426 16.56 -6.58 3.54
N ILE A 427 17.36 -6.01 4.43
CA ILE A 427 16.91 -5.00 5.38
C ILE A 427 17.40 -3.65 4.88
N ALA A 428 16.48 -2.72 4.69
CA ALA A 428 16.77 -1.37 4.21
C ALA A 428 16.06 -0.31 5.06
N PRO A 429 16.63 0.91 5.18
CA PRO A 429 15.93 2.03 5.80
C PRO A 429 14.57 2.26 5.16
N SER A 430 13.54 2.55 5.97
CA SER A 430 12.18 2.81 5.52
C SER A 430 11.49 3.74 6.52
N GLY A 431 11.19 4.97 6.12
CA GLY A 431 10.68 5.99 7.02
C GLY A 431 11.67 6.27 8.16
N ASP A 432 11.17 6.21 9.40
CA ASP A 432 11.91 6.35 10.66
C ASP A 432 12.52 5.02 11.17
N GLY A 433 12.32 3.91 10.44
CA GLY A 433 12.76 2.58 10.84
C GLY A 433 13.44 1.80 9.70
N VAL A 434 13.25 0.49 9.73
CA VAL A 434 13.79 -0.44 8.73
C VAL A 434 12.70 -1.38 8.24
N SER A 435 12.83 -1.81 7.00
CA SER A 435 11.95 -2.79 6.37
C SER A 435 12.72 -4.04 5.97
N LEU A 436 12.10 -5.20 6.13
CA LEU A 436 12.54 -6.49 5.64
C LEU A 436 11.84 -6.78 4.32
N GLN A 437 12.61 -6.96 3.25
CA GLN A 437 12.19 -7.64 2.05
C GLN A 437 12.51 -9.13 2.18
N LEU A 438 11.49 -9.96 2.09
CA LEU A 438 11.61 -11.42 2.08
C LEU A 438 10.67 -11.97 1.00
N GLY A 439 11.23 -12.63 -0.02
CA GLY A 439 10.45 -13.05 -1.19
C GLY A 439 9.83 -11.85 -1.89
N SER A 440 8.53 -11.89 -2.16
CA SER A 440 7.81 -10.86 -2.92
C SER A 440 7.20 -9.72 -2.11
N VAL A 441 7.34 -9.74 -0.78
CA VAL A 441 6.72 -8.73 0.08
C VAL A 441 7.80 -8.01 0.89
N ARG A 442 7.61 -6.70 1.01
CA ARG A 442 8.36 -5.84 1.93
C ARG A 442 7.50 -5.53 3.13
N GLN A 443 8.05 -5.69 4.33
CA GLN A 443 7.34 -5.34 5.55
C GLN A 443 8.22 -4.53 6.51
N GLN A 444 7.65 -3.61 7.29
CA GLN A 444 8.40 -2.94 8.35
C GLN A 444 8.79 -3.92 9.46
N LEU A 445 10.02 -3.82 9.94
CA LEU A 445 10.45 -4.49 11.16
C LEU A 445 10.18 -3.58 12.36
N ARG A 446 9.63 -4.17 13.41
CA ARG A 446 9.37 -3.52 14.70
C ARG A 446 9.90 -4.40 15.84
N SER A 447 10.03 -3.81 17.02
CA SER A 447 10.45 -4.53 18.22
C SER A 447 9.22 -4.91 19.04
N ASP A 448 9.08 -6.17 19.39
CA ASP A 448 8.07 -6.65 20.33
C ASP A 448 8.19 -5.89 21.67
N SER A 449 7.06 -5.38 22.18
CA SER A 449 7.06 -4.50 23.35
C SER A 449 7.38 -5.22 24.66
N GLY A 450 7.17 -6.54 24.73
CA GLY A 450 7.43 -7.33 25.93
C GLY A 450 8.81 -7.97 25.97
N THR A 451 9.31 -8.39 24.80
CA THR A 451 10.53 -9.23 24.68
C THR A 451 11.69 -8.52 23.98
N GLY A 452 11.46 -7.45 23.22
CA GLY A 452 12.49 -6.82 22.39
C GLY A 452 12.86 -7.59 21.12
N THR A 453 12.16 -8.70 20.83
CA THR A 453 12.35 -9.51 19.62
C THR A 453 11.93 -8.73 18.39
N LEU A 454 12.71 -8.76 17.31
CA LEU A 454 12.31 -8.11 16.07
C LEU A 454 11.25 -8.96 15.36
N VAL A 455 10.22 -8.32 14.86
CA VAL A 455 9.12 -8.97 14.14
C VAL A 455 8.63 -8.05 13.05
N THR A 456 8.20 -8.61 11.91
CA THR A 456 7.48 -7.79 10.92
C THR A 456 6.13 -7.37 11.49
N ASP A 457 5.81 -6.09 11.36
CA ASP A 457 4.54 -5.53 11.85
C ASP A 457 4.21 -4.22 11.11
N ASP A 458 3.38 -4.30 10.07
CA ASP A 458 2.85 -3.18 9.29
C ASP A 458 1.45 -3.45 8.73
N THR A 459 0.99 -2.62 7.78
CA THR A 459 -0.32 -2.80 7.13
C THR A 459 -0.42 -4.13 6.39
N ALA A 460 0.66 -4.55 5.74
CA ALA A 460 0.70 -5.77 4.94
C ALA A 460 0.65 -7.04 5.82
N GLY A 461 1.17 -6.99 7.04
CA GLY A 461 1.01 -8.10 7.98
C GLY A 461 1.92 -8.10 9.20
N PHE A 462 1.87 -9.23 9.90
CA PHE A 462 2.52 -9.44 11.19
C PHE A 462 3.12 -10.85 11.29
N GLY A 463 4.28 -10.98 11.94
CA GLY A 463 4.70 -12.24 12.56
C GLY A 463 5.95 -12.92 12.00
N VAL A 464 6.69 -12.31 11.06
CA VAL A 464 8.02 -12.84 10.68
C VAL A 464 9.04 -12.38 11.72
N GLU A 465 9.52 -13.31 12.54
CA GLU A 465 10.51 -13.00 13.57
C GLU A 465 11.92 -12.97 13.01
N VAL A 466 12.70 -11.99 13.45
CA VAL A 466 14.08 -11.77 13.04
C VAL A 466 14.97 -11.70 14.27
N GLN A 467 16.05 -12.46 14.25
CA GLN A 467 17.09 -12.43 15.29
C GLN A 467 18.43 -12.18 14.61
N LEU A 468 19.23 -11.29 15.20
CA LEU A 468 20.60 -11.03 14.77
C LEU A 468 21.54 -11.88 15.64
N GLU A 469 22.30 -12.77 15.02
CA GLU A 469 23.35 -13.57 15.64
C GLU A 469 24.72 -12.99 15.25
N GLY A 470 25.43 -12.40 16.21
CA GLY A 470 26.67 -11.68 15.91
C GLY A 470 26.41 -10.40 15.09
N SER A 471 27.29 -10.07 14.14
CA SER A 471 27.18 -8.87 13.32
C SER A 471 26.78 -9.16 11.86
N ASP A 472 26.76 -10.41 11.45
CA ASP A 472 26.70 -10.82 10.05
C ASP A 472 25.72 -11.97 9.76
N ARG A 473 24.98 -12.47 10.76
CA ARG A 473 24.02 -13.55 10.57
C ARG A 473 22.64 -13.20 11.10
N LEU A 474 21.60 -13.50 10.32
CA LEU A 474 20.20 -13.40 10.74
C LEU A 474 19.57 -14.79 10.85
N LEU A 475 18.71 -14.97 11.85
CA LEU A 475 17.69 -16.00 11.84
C LEU A 475 16.35 -15.36 11.51
N ILE A 476 15.73 -15.77 10.42
CA ILE A 476 14.39 -15.32 10.00
C ILE A 476 13.46 -16.52 10.13
N ASN A 477 12.54 -16.49 11.09
CA ASN A 477 11.73 -17.65 11.50
C ASN A 477 12.57 -18.92 11.71
N GLY A 478 13.73 -18.77 12.36
CA GLY A 478 14.68 -19.86 12.61
C GLY A 478 15.54 -20.29 11.40
N VAL A 479 15.30 -19.76 10.21
CA VAL A 479 16.12 -20.03 9.02
C VAL A 479 17.31 -19.08 8.97
N ALA A 480 18.52 -19.62 8.80
CA ALA A 480 19.75 -18.84 8.81
C ALA A 480 20.03 -18.14 7.47
N TYR A 481 20.42 -16.87 7.57
CA TYR A 481 20.89 -16.03 6.48
C TYR A 481 22.23 -15.36 6.84
N GLN A 482 23.19 -15.39 5.93
CA GLN A 482 24.50 -14.79 6.06
C GLN A 482 24.57 -13.46 5.31
N ARG A 483 25.15 -12.42 5.92
CA ARG A 483 25.31 -11.10 5.31
C ARG A 483 26.19 -11.19 4.07
N ALA A 484 25.71 -10.62 2.97
CA ALA A 484 26.45 -10.46 1.73
C ALA A 484 27.43 -9.28 1.83
N ALA A 485 28.48 -9.30 1.01
CA ALA A 485 29.41 -8.18 0.91
C ALA A 485 28.68 -6.90 0.41
N ASP A 486 29.06 -5.74 0.98
CA ASP A 486 28.52 -4.44 0.57
C ASP A 486 29.29 -3.89 -0.65
N GLU A 487 29.09 -4.57 -1.78
CA GLU A 487 29.71 -4.26 -3.07
C GLU A 487 28.64 -3.85 -4.11
N PRO A 488 29.01 -3.03 -5.12
CA PRO A 488 28.11 -2.72 -6.22
C PRO A 488 27.62 -3.99 -6.92
N PRO A 489 26.32 -4.15 -7.19
CA PRO A 489 25.81 -5.29 -7.94
C PRO A 489 26.37 -5.38 -9.37
N ALA A 490 26.12 -6.51 -10.02
CA ALA A 490 26.47 -6.69 -11.42
C ALA A 490 25.71 -5.69 -12.31
N LYS A 491 26.34 -5.25 -13.41
CA LYS A 491 25.66 -4.40 -14.39
C LYS A 491 24.54 -5.18 -15.08
N VAL A 492 23.38 -4.55 -15.21
CA VAL A 492 22.24 -5.09 -15.97
C VAL A 492 22.65 -5.51 -17.39
N PRO A 493 22.19 -6.67 -17.89
CA PRO A 493 22.35 -7.03 -19.30
C PRO A 493 21.76 -5.98 -20.24
N ALA A 494 22.50 -5.59 -21.29
CA ALA A 494 22.08 -4.54 -22.22
C ALA A 494 20.70 -4.79 -22.84
N ARG A 495 20.36 -6.06 -23.13
CA ARG A 495 19.08 -6.49 -23.72
C ARG A 495 17.84 -6.17 -22.88
N TRP A 496 18.01 -5.94 -21.57
CA TRP A 496 16.93 -5.61 -20.64
C TRP A 496 16.78 -4.11 -20.38
N LYS A 497 17.75 -3.27 -20.78
CA LYS A 497 17.69 -1.84 -20.51
C LYS A 497 16.42 -1.18 -21.03
N GLY A 498 16.02 -1.49 -22.26
CA GLY A 498 14.78 -0.99 -22.88
C GLY A 498 13.49 -1.57 -22.27
N LEU A 499 13.58 -2.57 -21.40
CA LEU A 499 12.43 -3.15 -20.69
C LEU A 499 12.19 -2.51 -19.32
N ILE A 500 13.24 -1.95 -18.69
CA ILE A 500 13.14 -1.34 -17.37
C ILE A 500 12.39 -0.01 -17.48
N GLY A 501 11.42 0.18 -16.59
CA GLY A 501 10.60 1.38 -16.59
C GLY A 501 9.26 1.20 -15.90
N GLU A 502 8.41 2.21 -16.08
CA GLU A 502 7.05 2.25 -15.55
C GLU A 502 6.03 2.00 -16.64
N TYR A 503 4.97 1.26 -16.31
CA TYR A 503 3.90 0.90 -17.23
C TYR A 503 2.53 1.06 -16.54
N GLY A 504 1.49 1.34 -17.33
CA GLY A 504 0.10 1.44 -16.87
C GLY A 504 -0.29 2.80 -16.29
N HIS A 505 -1.17 2.75 -15.29
CA HIS A 505 -1.92 3.91 -14.81
C HIS A 505 -1.27 4.56 -13.58
N ASP A 506 -1.57 5.85 -13.33
CA ASP A 506 -1.04 6.61 -12.19
C ASP A 506 -1.47 6.03 -10.84
N HIS A 507 -2.71 5.52 -10.77
CA HIS A 507 -3.28 4.99 -9.53
C HIS A 507 -2.77 3.57 -9.21
N ASN A 508 -2.16 2.87 -10.19
CA ASN A 508 -1.60 1.52 -10.00
C ASN A 508 -0.54 1.23 -11.06
N THR A 509 0.68 1.69 -10.79
CA THR A 509 1.81 1.58 -11.74
C THR A 509 2.51 0.23 -11.63
N LEU A 510 2.75 -0.41 -12.77
CA LEU A 510 3.64 -1.57 -12.89
C LEU A 510 5.07 -1.09 -13.10
N TYR A 511 5.97 -1.46 -12.20
CA TYR A 511 7.40 -1.24 -12.39
C TYR A 511 8.07 -2.53 -12.87
N ILE A 512 8.77 -2.43 -14.00
CA ILE A 512 9.76 -3.44 -14.39
C ILE A 512 11.13 -2.89 -13.99
N LEU A 513 11.79 -3.60 -13.08
CA LEU A 513 13.07 -3.20 -12.51
C LEU A 513 14.04 -4.37 -12.52
N GLU A 514 15.34 -4.09 -12.55
CA GLU A 514 16.36 -5.14 -12.39
C GLU A 514 16.85 -5.17 -10.96
N ASP A 515 16.91 -6.36 -10.35
CA ASP A 515 17.51 -6.60 -9.05
C ASP A 515 18.38 -7.86 -9.09
N ASP A 516 19.69 -7.68 -8.94
CA ASP A 516 20.69 -8.75 -8.84
C ASP A 516 20.73 -9.72 -10.03
N GLY A 517 20.71 -9.19 -11.24
CA GLY A 517 20.77 -9.98 -12.47
C GLY A 517 19.45 -10.65 -12.84
N GLN A 518 18.34 -10.24 -12.23
CA GLN A 518 16.98 -10.71 -12.55
C GLN A 518 16.02 -9.53 -12.71
N LEU A 519 15.07 -9.62 -13.64
CA LEU A 519 13.98 -8.65 -13.71
C LEU A 519 12.90 -8.96 -12.67
N TYR A 520 12.31 -7.92 -12.12
CA TYR A 520 11.19 -8.00 -11.19
C TYR A 520 10.01 -7.18 -11.74
N ALA A 521 8.80 -7.68 -11.50
CA ALA A 521 7.57 -6.93 -11.64
C ALA A 521 7.10 -6.49 -10.25
N LEU A 522 7.20 -5.19 -9.95
CA LEU A 522 6.52 -4.60 -8.81
C LEU A 522 5.13 -4.13 -9.26
N ILE A 523 4.09 -4.82 -8.79
CA ILE A 523 2.70 -4.69 -9.23
C ILE A 523 1.78 -4.51 -8.02
N GLU A 524 0.69 -3.75 -8.19
CA GLU A 524 -0.24 -3.40 -7.10
C GLU A 524 0.44 -2.70 -5.92
N TRP A 525 1.51 -1.94 -6.16
CA TRP A 525 2.33 -1.22 -5.17
C TRP A 525 3.05 -2.06 -4.09
N PHE A 526 2.70 -3.33 -3.89
CA PHE A 526 3.15 -4.12 -2.75
C PHE A 526 3.87 -5.42 -3.12
N TYR A 527 3.58 -6.00 -4.29
CA TYR A 527 4.13 -7.30 -4.69
C TYR A 527 5.28 -7.15 -5.67
N SER A 528 6.48 -7.56 -5.25
CA SER A 528 7.69 -7.59 -6.07
C SER A 528 8.00 -9.02 -6.51
N TYR A 529 7.59 -9.41 -7.71
CA TYR A 529 7.77 -10.76 -8.22
C TYR A 529 9.05 -10.90 -9.06
N PRO A 530 9.94 -11.86 -8.73
CA PRO A 530 11.06 -12.20 -9.60
C PRO A 530 10.56 -12.84 -10.90
N LEU A 531 11.08 -12.41 -12.03
CA LEU A 531 10.70 -12.89 -13.35
C LEU A 531 11.75 -13.84 -13.93
N THR A 532 11.30 -14.89 -14.60
CA THR A 532 12.18 -15.82 -15.32
C THR A 532 12.07 -15.56 -16.82
N GLU A 533 13.18 -15.26 -17.49
CA GLU A 533 13.21 -15.07 -18.95
C GLU A 533 13.06 -16.44 -19.65
N VAL A 534 11.97 -16.62 -20.41
CA VAL A 534 11.70 -17.87 -21.17
C VAL A 534 12.23 -17.75 -22.59
N SER A 535 12.04 -16.59 -23.20
CA SER A 535 12.61 -16.21 -24.48
C SER A 535 12.74 -14.70 -24.56
N SER A 536 13.33 -14.18 -25.65
CA SER A 536 13.59 -12.74 -25.78
C SER A 536 12.31 -11.91 -25.65
N GLY A 537 12.18 -11.16 -24.54
CA GLY A 537 11.01 -10.32 -24.28
C GLY A 537 9.79 -11.06 -23.72
N VAL A 538 9.94 -12.34 -23.35
CA VAL A 538 8.89 -13.16 -22.73
C VAL A 538 9.39 -13.70 -21.40
N PHE A 539 8.62 -13.46 -20.36
CA PHE A 539 8.96 -13.83 -18.99
C PHE A 539 7.80 -14.55 -18.30
N GLU A 540 8.12 -15.29 -17.25
CA GLU A 540 7.16 -15.95 -16.37
C GLU A 540 7.22 -15.37 -14.96
N PHE A 541 6.04 -15.25 -14.33
CA PHE A 541 5.92 -15.06 -12.89
C PHE A 541 6.35 -16.34 -12.15
N PRO A 542 6.72 -16.26 -10.87
CA PRO A 542 7.06 -17.46 -10.11
C PRO A 542 5.82 -18.34 -9.87
N ASP A 543 6.01 -19.63 -9.57
CA ASP A 543 4.90 -20.58 -9.28
C ASP A 543 4.27 -20.39 -7.89
N TYR A 544 4.21 -19.14 -7.40
CA TYR A 544 3.57 -18.71 -6.16
C TYR A 544 3.00 -17.29 -6.28
N GLY A 545 2.21 -16.86 -5.30
CA GLY A 545 1.58 -15.54 -5.30
C GLY A 545 0.32 -15.50 -6.16
N LEU A 546 -0.11 -14.30 -6.59
CA LEU A 546 -1.39 -14.13 -7.29
C LEU A 546 -1.32 -14.48 -8.79
N TYR A 547 -0.14 -14.40 -9.39
CA TYR A 547 0.09 -14.49 -10.83
C TYR A 547 0.77 -15.80 -11.28
N HIS A 548 0.78 -16.82 -10.42
CA HIS A 548 1.44 -18.08 -10.72
C HIS A 548 0.89 -18.76 -11.99
N GLY A 549 1.78 -19.26 -12.84
CA GLY A 549 1.44 -19.85 -14.15
C GLY A 549 1.20 -18.84 -15.27
N GLU A 550 1.17 -17.54 -14.98
CA GLU A 550 1.02 -16.48 -15.98
C GLU A 550 2.39 -15.85 -16.32
N GLY A 551 2.43 -15.07 -17.41
CA GLY A 551 3.67 -14.47 -17.90
C GLY A 551 3.56 -13.00 -18.28
N LEU A 552 4.68 -12.46 -18.77
CA LEU A 552 4.81 -11.12 -19.30
C LEU A 552 5.37 -11.15 -20.73
N ARG A 553 4.80 -10.35 -21.62
CA ARG A 553 5.20 -10.23 -23.03
C ARG A 553 5.37 -8.76 -23.41
N PHE A 554 6.59 -8.36 -23.75
CA PHE A 554 6.89 -6.97 -24.12
C PHE A 554 6.64 -6.71 -25.61
N LYS A 555 5.94 -5.62 -25.92
CA LYS A 555 5.90 -5.03 -27.27
C LYS A 555 6.97 -3.94 -27.34
N ARG A 556 7.80 -3.95 -28.38
CA ARG A 556 8.95 -3.04 -28.52
C ARG A 556 8.83 -2.16 -29.77
N ASP A 557 9.44 -0.98 -29.72
CA ASP A 557 9.67 -0.14 -30.89
C ASP A 557 10.88 -0.62 -31.72
N ALA A 558 11.20 0.12 -32.78
CA ALA A 558 12.34 -0.17 -33.65
C ALA A 558 13.71 -0.03 -32.97
N ASN A 559 13.80 0.69 -31.84
CA ASN A 559 15.03 0.87 -31.07
C ASN A 559 15.22 -0.26 -30.03
N GLY A 560 14.23 -1.14 -29.89
CA GLY A 560 14.23 -2.23 -28.91
C GLY A 560 13.74 -1.81 -27.53
N ASP A 561 13.25 -0.58 -27.38
CA ASP A 561 12.61 -0.08 -26.16
C ASP A 561 11.18 -0.60 -26.11
N ALA A 562 10.75 -1.07 -24.94
CA ALA A 562 9.36 -1.47 -24.76
C ALA A 562 8.43 -0.26 -24.91
N ILE A 563 7.29 -0.45 -25.56
CA ILE A 563 6.20 0.53 -25.64
C ILE A 563 4.99 0.09 -24.82
N SER A 564 4.86 -1.20 -24.55
CA SER A 564 3.92 -1.78 -23.60
C SER A 564 4.39 -3.16 -23.15
N VAL A 565 3.78 -3.66 -22.08
CA VAL A 565 3.94 -5.04 -21.61
C VAL A 565 2.56 -5.62 -21.33
N VAL A 566 2.30 -6.82 -21.84
CA VAL A 566 1.14 -7.62 -21.43
C VAL A 566 1.59 -8.47 -20.26
N ALA A 567 1.11 -8.20 -19.05
CA ALA A 567 1.43 -8.94 -17.83
C ALA A 567 0.16 -9.61 -17.30
N ALA A 568 0.16 -10.94 -17.22
CA ALA A 568 -1.01 -11.74 -16.84
C ALA A 568 -2.28 -11.34 -17.64
N GLU A 569 -2.13 -11.33 -18.96
CA GLU A 569 -3.16 -10.96 -19.95
C GLU A 569 -3.71 -9.53 -19.89
N VAL A 570 -3.16 -8.66 -19.04
CA VAL A 570 -3.48 -7.23 -18.98
C VAL A 570 -2.39 -6.41 -19.66
N GLU A 571 -2.75 -5.51 -20.59
CA GLU A 571 -1.80 -4.62 -21.26
C GLU A 571 -1.53 -3.35 -20.45
N PHE A 572 -0.25 -3.11 -20.14
CA PHE A 572 0.25 -1.92 -19.49
C PHE A 572 1.09 -1.10 -20.48
N LEU A 573 0.60 0.08 -20.87
CA LEU A 573 1.33 0.99 -21.75
C LEU A 573 2.52 1.63 -21.04
N ARG A 574 3.66 1.80 -21.72
CA ARG A 574 4.83 2.45 -21.12
C ARG A 574 4.54 3.90 -20.79
N ARG A 575 4.90 4.31 -19.59
CA ARG A 575 4.74 5.68 -19.09
C ARG A 575 5.94 6.52 -19.47
N ALA A 576 5.70 7.77 -19.85
CA ALA A 576 6.74 8.77 -20.06
C ALA A 576 6.98 9.53 -18.75
N VAL A 577 7.94 9.07 -17.95
CA VAL A 577 8.25 9.66 -16.64
C VAL A 577 9.67 10.20 -16.61
N GLY A 578 9.81 11.47 -16.25
CA GLY A 578 11.10 12.15 -16.18
C GLY A 578 11.75 12.32 -17.54
N THR A 579 13.08 12.28 -17.57
CA THR A 579 13.91 12.46 -18.77
C THR A 579 14.64 11.19 -19.19
N LYS A 580 15.08 11.12 -20.45
CA LYS A 580 15.97 10.04 -20.88
C LYS A 580 17.37 10.25 -20.32
N ASP A 581 18.13 9.16 -20.27
CA ASP A 581 19.51 9.21 -19.79
C ASP A 581 20.35 10.24 -20.56
N GLY A 582 21.00 11.15 -19.83
CA GLY A 582 21.83 12.21 -20.39
C GLY A 582 21.09 13.48 -20.79
N GLU A 583 19.76 13.48 -20.79
CA GLU A 583 18.97 14.70 -20.94
C GLU A 583 18.93 15.46 -19.60
N THR A 584 18.71 16.77 -19.68
CA THR A 584 18.45 17.60 -18.51
C THR A 584 16.99 18.00 -18.53
N PHE A 585 16.30 17.75 -17.42
CA PHE A 585 14.91 18.16 -17.25
C PHE A 585 14.76 19.66 -17.46
N LYS A 586 13.65 20.10 -18.05
CA LYS A 586 13.35 21.51 -18.30
C LYS A 586 11.90 21.80 -17.99
N ILE A 587 11.65 22.88 -17.26
CA ILE A 587 10.33 23.49 -17.16
C ILE A 587 10.18 24.58 -18.24
N LYS A 588 8.94 24.96 -18.52
CA LYS A 588 8.64 26.25 -19.12
C LYS A 588 8.42 27.25 -17.98
N PRO A 589 9.31 28.24 -17.79
CA PRO A 589 9.13 29.23 -16.73
C PRO A 589 7.80 29.98 -16.89
N VAL A 590 7.09 30.21 -15.77
CA VAL A 590 5.79 30.92 -15.79
C VAL A 590 5.92 32.41 -16.15
N LYS A 591 7.14 32.97 -16.04
CA LYS A 591 7.49 34.34 -16.45
C LYS A 591 8.85 34.33 -17.16
N PRO A 592 9.16 35.34 -18.00
CA PRO A 592 10.49 35.51 -18.58
C PRO A 592 11.57 35.62 -17.50
N ILE A 593 12.72 34.97 -17.73
CA ILE A 593 13.83 34.91 -16.78
C ILE A 593 14.33 36.31 -16.37
N ASP A 594 14.39 37.26 -17.30
CA ASP A 594 14.87 38.61 -16.98
C ASP A 594 13.91 39.38 -16.07
N THR A 595 12.60 39.19 -16.24
CA THR A 595 11.58 39.73 -15.33
C THR A 595 11.73 39.11 -13.94
N LEU A 596 11.87 37.79 -13.86
CA LEU A 596 12.09 37.09 -12.60
C LEU A 596 13.35 37.59 -11.88
N ARG A 597 14.43 37.83 -12.62
CA ARG A 597 15.69 38.33 -12.08
C ARG A 597 15.53 39.73 -11.50
N ALA A 598 14.88 40.63 -12.24
CA ALA A 598 14.62 41.99 -11.78
C ALA A 598 13.74 42.01 -10.52
N ASP A 599 12.63 41.23 -10.53
CA ASP A 599 11.71 41.11 -9.40
C ASP A 599 12.42 40.55 -8.15
N ALA A 600 13.27 39.54 -8.32
CA ALA A 600 13.98 38.92 -7.21
C ALA A 600 15.08 39.81 -6.61
N LEU A 601 15.81 40.55 -7.44
CA LEU A 601 16.84 41.51 -6.98
C LEU A 601 16.24 42.74 -6.29
N ALA A 602 15.01 43.12 -6.64
CA ALA A 602 14.27 44.18 -5.97
C ALA A 602 13.64 43.75 -4.63
N ALA A 603 13.58 42.45 -4.35
CA ALA A 603 13.02 41.89 -3.14
C ALA A 603 14.09 41.65 -2.06
N SER A 604 13.63 41.49 -0.82
CA SER A 604 14.49 41.16 0.33
C SER A 604 14.10 39.82 0.94
N PRO A 605 15.07 39.05 1.50
CA PRO A 605 14.77 37.85 2.25
C PRO A 605 13.85 38.14 3.45
N PRO A 606 13.11 37.14 3.93
CA PRO A 606 12.27 37.30 5.12
C PRO A 606 13.12 37.74 6.32
N ILE A 607 12.54 38.61 7.15
CA ILE A 607 13.22 39.14 8.33
C ILE A 607 13.23 38.07 9.41
N GLU A 608 14.43 37.70 9.86
CA GLU A 608 14.64 36.75 10.94
C GLU A 608 15.02 37.47 12.24
N SER A 609 14.45 37.02 13.36
CA SER A 609 14.76 37.51 14.70
C SER A 609 15.31 36.38 15.56
N GLY A 610 16.45 36.60 16.20
CA GLY A 610 17.13 35.59 17.02
C GLY A 610 18.64 35.82 17.06
N GLU A 611 19.31 35.06 17.92
CA GLU A 611 20.76 34.92 17.91
C GLU A 611 21.13 33.85 16.88
N TYR A 612 22.07 34.19 16.00
CA TYR A 612 22.54 33.32 14.93
C TYR A 612 24.06 33.36 14.91
N LEU A 613 24.67 32.28 14.43
CA LEU A 613 26.10 32.21 14.19
C LEU A 613 26.51 33.14 13.05
N ASP A 614 27.74 33.66 13.15
CA ASP A 614 28.36 34.36 12.04
C ASP A 614 28.60 33.38 10.88
N SER A 615 28.39 33.88 9.66
CA SER A 615 28.57 33.09 8.44
C SER A 615 30.06 32.92 8.12
N ASP A 616 30.50 31.67 7.96
CA ASP A 616 31.86 31.28 7.57
C ASP A 616 31.78 30.34 6.36
N LEU A 617 31.46 30.93 5.21
CA LEU A 617 31.35 30.21 3.95
C LEU A 617 32.74 29.94 3.37
N VAL A 618 33.04 28.66 3.17
CA VAL A 618 34.30 28.18 2.60
C VAL A 618 34.06 27.37 1.34
N ASP A 619 35.02 27.42 0.41
CA ASP A 619 34.94 26.70 -0.85
C ASP A 619 35.35 25.23 -0.66
N LEU A 620 34.49 24.29 -1.07
CA LEU A 620 34.75 22.85 -0.93
C LEU A 620 36.05 22.43 -1.64
N VAL A 621 36.33 23.00 -2.81
CA VAL A 621 37.53 22.64 -3.60
C VAL A 621 38.81 23.18 -2.95
N ALA A 622 38.72 24.25 -2.17
CA ALA A 622 39.85 24.75 -1.38
C ALA A 622 40.19 23.80 -0.22
N LEU A 623 39.18 23.13 0.36
CA LEU A 623 39.38 22.15 1.43
C LEU A 623 39.80 20.77 0.92
N ASP A 624 39.21 20.30 -0.18
CA ASP A 624 39.57 19.04 -0.84
C ASP A 624 39.55 19.20 -2.37
N PRO A 625 40.71 19.34 -3.04
CA PRO A 625 40.79 19.56 -4.48
C PRO A 625 40.38 18.33 -5.31
N THR A 626 40.07 17.19 -4.67
CA THR A 626 39.55 15.99 -5.34
C THR A 626 38.03 16.02 -5.51
N ILE A 627 37.33 16.94 -4.85
CA ILE A 627 35.91 17.20 -5.09
C ILE A 627 35.77 17.89 -6.46
N ARG A 628 34.86 17.37 -7.30
CA ARG A 628 34.60 17.94 -8.62
C ARG A 628 33.36 18.83 -8.59
N LEU A 629 33.33 19.82 -9.47
CA LEU A 629 32.22 20.74 -9.60
C LEU A 629 31.54 20.57 -10.96
N ASP A 630 30.21 20.51 -10.93
CA ASP A 630 29.31 20.63 -12.08
C ASP A 630 28.16 21.53 -11.65
N ILE A 631 28.49 22.79 -11.32
CA ILE A 631 27.56 23.77 -10.75
C ILE A 631 26.53 24.16 -11.80
N ARG A 632 25.37 23.51 -11.77
CA ARG A 632 24.39 23.57 -12.87
C ARG A 632 23.83 24.95 -13.10
N TYR A 633 23.67 25.72 -12.04
CA TYR A 633 23.13 27.07 -12.11
C TYR A 633 24.17 28.13 -12.53
N ALA A 634 25.44 27.77 -12.72
CA ALA A 634 26.44 28.58 -13.40
C ALA A 634 26.43 28.40 -14.95
N THR A 635 25.56 27.52 -15.45
CA THR A 635 25.41 27.21 -16.89
C THR A 635 23.92 27.19 -17.26
N GLU A 636 23.60 26.98 -18.54
CA GLU A 636 22.21 26.74 -18.98
C GLU A 636 21.75 25.30 -18.72
N ASN A 637 22.60 24.44 -18.16
CA ASN A 637 22.35 23.02 -17.98
C ASN A 637 21.58 22.67 -16.69
N ASN A 638 20.46 23.37 -16.45
CA ASN A 638 19.58 23.21 -15.29
C ASN A 638 18.09 23.26 -15.68
N PHE A 639 17.18 23.04 -14.74
CA PHE A 639 15.74 22.95 -15.02
C PHE A 639 15.10 24.19 -15.68
N THR A 640 15.69 25.38 -15.57
CA THR A 640 15.14 26.60 -16.19
C THR A 640 15.76 26.94 -17.54
N GLY A 641 16.93 26.40 -17.85
CA GLY A 641 17.70 26.75 -19.05
C GLY A 641 18.43 28.10 -18.99
N ALA A 642 18.58 28.71 -17.82
CA ALA A 642 19.23 30.02 -17.66
C ALA A 642 20.43 29.99 -16.70
N VAL A 643 21.30 30.98 -16.81
CA VAL A 643 22.44 31.18 -15.90
C VAL A 643 22.03 32.06 -14.71
N PHE A 644 22.36 31.62 -13.49
CA PHE A 644 22.06 32.32 -12.23
C PHE A 644 23.32 32.70 -11.44
N TYR A 645 24.39 31.90 -11.55
CA TYR A 645 25.68 32.18 -10.91
C TYR A 645 26.69 32.65 -11.95
N LYS A 646 27.55 33.61 -11.60
CA LYS A 646 28.67 34.03 -12.46
C LYS A 646 29.95 33.24 -12.19
N GLN A 647 30.01 32.55 -11.06
CA GLN A 647 31.15 31.74 -10.64
C GLN A 647 30.70 30.30 -10.38
N SER A 648 31.51 29.33 -10.82
CA SER A 648 31.30 27.91 -10.52
C SER A 648 32.06 27.54 -9.24
N ARG A 649 31.53 27.94 -8.08
CA ARG A 649 32.08 27.61 -6.75
C ARG A 649 31.05 26.80 -5.95
N ALA A 650 31.53 25.98 -5.01
CA ALA A 650 30.67 25.30 -4.05
C ALA A 650 31.00 25.78 -2.64
N LEU A 651 30.23 26.76 -2.16
CA LEU A 651 30.45 27.39 -0.85
C LEU A 651 29.51 26.77 0.18
N MET A 652 30.01 26.48 1.38
CA MET A 652 29.22 25.95 2.50
C MET A 652 29.73 26.52 3.82
N GLN A 653 28.90 26.53 4.86
CA GLN A 653 29.36 26.82 6.22
C GLN A 653 30.46 25.83 6.59
N ARG A 654 31.56 26.30 7.19
CA ARG A 654 32.74 25.47 7.48
C ARG A 654 32.43 24.10 8.10
N PRO A 655 31.58 23.97 9.15
CA PRO A 655 31.27 22.65 9.71
C PRO A 655 30.60 21.70 8.71
N ALA A 656 29.71 22.21 7.87
CA ALA A 656 29.05 21.45 6.81
C ALA A 656 30.05 21.09 5.68
N ALA A 657 30.91 22.04 5.30
CA ALA A 657 31.95 21.82 4.29
C ALA A 657 32.93 20.72 4.72
N GLU A 658 33.41 20.76 5.97
CA GLU A 658 34.29 19.74 6.54
C GLU A 658 33.60 18.37 6.62
N ALA A 659 32.29 18.33 6.85
CA ALA A 659 31.51 17.10 6.81
C ALA A 659 31.44 16.49 5.40
N VAL A 660 31.27 17.31 4.35
CA VAL A 660 31.36 16.84 2.95
C VAL A 660 32.76 16.30 2.64
N VAL A 661 33.81 16.96 3.13
CA VAL A 661 35.20 16.47 2.94
C VAL A 661 35.41 15.11 3.59
N ARG A 662 34.89 14.88 4.80
CA ARG A 662 34.95 13.56 5.45
C ARG A 662 34.14 12.51 4.68
N ALA A 663 32.95 12.86 4.17
CA ALA A 663 32.15 11.98 3.31
C ALA A 663 32.92 11.59 2.03
N ASN A 664 33.53 12.57 1.35
CA ASN A 664 34.37 12.33 0.17
C ASN A 664 35.56 11.42 0.48
N ALA A 665 36.22 11.61 1.62
CA ALA A 665 37.33 10.77 2.06
C ALA A 665 36.93 9.30 2.25
N ARG A 666 35.72 9.03 2.78
CA ARG A 666 35.17 7.67 2.89
C ARG A 666 34.86 7.06 1.51
N LEU A 667 34.28 7.83 0.60
CA LEU A 667 33.95 7.37 -0.77
C LEU A 667 35.21 7.05 -1.59
N LYS A 668 36.31 7.79 -1.38
CA LYS A 668 37.59 7.52 -2.04
C LYS A 668 38.13 6.12 -1.74
N GLN A 669 37.86 5.59 -0.54
CA GLN A 669 38.24 4.21 -0.18
C GLN A 669 37.49 3.16 -1.00
N ARG A 670 36.38 3.54 -1.64
CA ARG A 670 35.57 2.71 -2.53
C ARG A 670 35.75 3.05 -4.02
N GLY A 671 36.78 3.82 -4.38
CA GLY A 671 37.03 4.21 -5.78
C GLY A 671 36.08 5.29 -6.31
N LEU A 672 35.40 6.02 -5.43
CA LEU A 672 34.39 7.03 -5.79
C LEU A 672 34.80 8.42 -5.28
N GLY A 673 34.32 9.48 -5.94
CA GLY A 673 34.41 10.85 -5.45
C GLY A 673 33.08 11.59 -5.55
N LEU A 674 33.00 12.77 -4.93
CA LEU A 674 31.82 13.63 -4.99
C LEU A 674 31.89 14.64 -6.15
N LEU A 675 30.76 14.78 -6.85
CA LEU A 675 30.52 15.79 -7.86
C LEU A 675 29.38 16.71 -7.37
N ILE A 676 29.69 17.99 -7.17
CA ILE A 676 28.75 18.96 -6.59
C ILE A 676 27.98 19.69 -7.70
N HIS A 677 26.65 19.69 -7.60
CA HIS A 677 25.73 20.37 -8.50
C HIS A 677 25.26 21.73 -7.97
N ASP A 678 25.09 21.85 -6.66
CA ASP A 678 24.81 23.12 -5.99
C ASP A 678 25.20 23.07 -4.50
N ALA A 679 25.43 24.23 -3.89
CA ALA A 679 25.75 24.36 -2.47
C ALA A 679 25.10 25.64 -1.93
N TYR A 680 25.86 26.65 -1.49
CA TYR A 680 25.27 27.95 -1.15
C TYR A 680 24.55 28.57 -2.36
N ARG A 681 23.26 28.85 -2.17
CA ARG A 681 22.40 29.53 -3.15
C ARG A 681 21.96 30.86 -2.56
N PRO A 682 22.21 32.03 -3.17
CA PRO A 682 21.66 33.28 -2.68
C PRO A 682 20.12 33.27 -2.67
N TRP A 683 19.49 33.84 -1.65
CA TRP A 683 18.03 33.84 -1.51
C TRP A 683 17.25 34.34 -2.74
N HIS A 684 17.74 35.38 -3.43
CA HIS A 684 17.09 35.89 -4.64
C HIS A 684 17.03 34.84 -5.76
N VAL A 685 17.98 33.91 -5.84
CA VAL A 685 17.93 32.78 -6.80
C VAL A 685 16.85 31.78 -6.41
N THR A 686 16.70 31.45 -5.11
CA THR A 686 15.57 30.65 -4.62
C THR A 686 14.23 31.29 -4.97
N LYS A 687 14.12 32.62 -4.82
CA LYS A 687 12.93 33.36 -5.24
C LYS A 687 12.67 33.23 -6.75
N MET A 688 13.71 33.34 -7.58
CA MET A 688 13.58 33.13 -9.03
C MET A 688 13.10 31.71 -9.35
N PHE A 689 13.64 30.68 -8.69
CA PHE A 689 13.23 29.29 -8.90
C PHE A 689 11.76 29.08 -8.55
N TRP A 690 11.33 29.56 -7.39
CA TRP A 690 9.92 29.49 -6.97
C TRP A 690 8.97 30.24 -7.90
N ASP A 691 9.35 31.46 -8.31
CA ASP A 691 8.54 32.30 -9.17
C ASP A 691 8.58 31.84 -10.64
N ALA A 692 9.57 31.04 -11.05
CA ALA A 692 9.62 30.39 -12.36
C ALA A 692 8.76 29.13 -12.44
N THR A 693 8.57 28.43 -11.32
CA THR A 693 8.05 27.06 -11.30
C THR A 693 6.52 27.02 -11.26
N PRO A 694 5.87 26.24 -12.15
CA PRO A 694 4.44 25.99 -12.10
C PRO A 694 3.98 25.43 -10.74
N GLY A 695 2.75 25.76 -10.32
CA GLY A 695 2.25 25.41 -8.98
C GLY A 695 2.32 23.92 -8.63
N ASN A 696 2.02 23.05 -9.60
CA ASN A 696 2.04 21.59 -9.43
C ASN A 696 3.45 20.97 -9.36
N MET A 697 4.51 21.77 -9.48
CA MET A 697 5.90 21.33 -9.44
C MET A 697 6.68 21.96 -8.27
N LYS A 698 6.00 22.68 -7.38
CA LYS A 698 6.64 23.44 -6.31
C LYS A 698 7.22 22.59 -5.18
N ASP A 699 6.94 21.29 -5.15
CA ASP A 699 7.55 20.36 -4.20
C ASP A 699 9.07 20.22 -4.39
N PHE A 700 9.58 20.54 -5.59
CA PHE A 700 11.01 20.49 -5.95
C PHE A 700 11.73 21.85 -5.84
N VAL A 701 11.05 22.89 -5.34
CA VAL A 701 11.66 24.21 -5.16
C VAL A 701 11.27 24.82 -3.83
N ALA A 702 12.26 25.29 -3.07
CA ALA A 702 12.01 25.87 -1.76
C ALA A 702 11.15 27.15 -1.83
N ASN A 703 10.21 27.29 -0.89
CA ASN A 703 9.41 28.49 -0.72
C ASN A 703 10.27 29.66 -0.20
N PRO A 704 10.47 30.75 -0.96
CA PRO A 704 11.34 31.85 -0.57
C PRO A 704 10.82 32.60 0.66
N ALA A 705 9.54 32.48 1.01
CA ALA A 705 9.00 33.06 2.23
C ALA A 705 9.59 32.43 3.52
N GLU A 706 10.10 31.20 3.43
CA GLU A 706 10.72 30.45 4.54
C GLU A 706 12.25 30.39 4.41
N GLY A 707 12.78 30.81 3.26
CA GLY A 707 14.17 30.57 2.87
C GLY A 707 14.43 29.10 2.54
N SER A 708 15.71 28.75 2.38
CA SER A 708 16.15 27.37 2.14
C SER A 708 17.46 27.11 2.87
N ARG A 709 17.78 25.82 3.10
CA ARG A 709 19.07 25.46 3.71
C ARG A 709 20.26 25.78 2.80
N HIS A 710 20.06 25.82 1.49
CA HIS A 710 21.06 26.38 0.57
C HIS A 710 21.35 27.85 0.86
N ASN A 711 20.33 28.67 1.17
CA ASN A 711 20.54 30.09 1.52
C ASN A 711 21.32 30.27 2.82
N ARG A 712 21.35 29.26 3.67
CA ARG A 712 22.09 29.26 4.94
C ARG A 712 23.50 28.69 4.79
N GLY A 713 23.85 28.15 3.61
CA GLY A 713 25.13 27.48 3.36
C GLY A 713 25.21 26.08 3.99
N CYS A 714 24.08 25.48 4.32
CA CYS A 714 23.98 24.21 5.04
C CYS A 714 23.30 23.11 4.22
N ALA A 715 23.12 23.30 2.91
CA ALA A 715 22.67 22.24 2.00
C ALA A 715 23.65 22.05 0.85
N VAL A 716 23.68 20.84 0.31
CA VAL A 716 24.47 20.48 -0.86
C VAL A 716 23.69 19.52 -1.75
N ASP A 717 23.73 19.81 -3.05
CA ASP A 717 23.21 18.94 -4.10
C ASP A 717 24.39 18.26 -4.78
N LEU A 718 24.40 16.93 -4.82
CA LEU A 718 25.57 16.19 -5.30
C LEU A 718 25.24 14.80 -5.87
N THR A 719 26.20 14.26 -6.61
CA THR A 719 26.23 12.87 -7.06
C THR A 719 27.62 12.25 -6.85
N LEU A 720 27.74 10.97 -7.16
CA LEU A 720 28.99 10.24 -7.18
C LEU A 720 29.64 10.33 -8.57
N TYR A 721 30.97 10.26 -8.63
CA TYR A 721 31.70 9.97 -9.86
C TYR A 721 32.71 8.84 -9.60
N ASP A 722 33.00 8.06 -10.64
CA ASP A 722 33.98 6.98 -10.59
C ASP A 722 35.40 7.54 -10.72
N LEU A 723 36.29 7.23 -9.79
CA LEU A 723 37.66 7.79 -9.80
C LEU A 723 38.49 7.27 -10.99
N ALA A 724 38.22 6.05 -11.46
CA ALA A 724 38.99 5.42 -12.53
C ALA A 724 38.66 6.01 -13.91
N SER A 725 37.38 6.15 -14.22
CA SER A 725 36.89 6.68 -15.50
C SER A 725 36.67 8.20 -15.48
N GLY A 726 36.56 8.79 -14.29
CA GLY A 726 36.20 10.18 -14.09
C GLY A 726 34.76 10.52 -14.49
N GLN A 727 33.91 9.53 -14.78
CA GLN A 727 32.54 9.76 -15.21
C GLN A 727 31.58 9.84 -14.02
N PRO A 728 30.54 10.69 -14.08
CA PRO A 728 29.46 10.67 -13.10
C PRO A 728 28.79 9.29 -13.06
N ILE A 729 28.46 8.83 -11.85
CA ILE A 729 27.65 7.64 -11.64
C ILE A 729 26.21 7.98 -11.98
N GLN A 730 25.66 7.23 -12.92
CA GLN A 730 24.26 7.36 -13.29
C GLN A 730 23.35 6.84 -12.18
N MET A 731 22.37 7.66 -11.77
CA MET A 731 21.34 7.31 -10.80
C MET A 731 20.01 7.03 -11.51
N VAL A 732 18.93 6.78 -10.75
CA VAL A 732 17.60 6.47 -11.30
C VAL A 732 16.95 7.66 -12.02
N ALA A 733 17.27 8.89 -11.60
CA ALA A 733 16.84 10.14 -12.20
C ALA A 733 18.06 11.05 -12.37
N GLY A 734 18.01 11.98 -13.33
CA GLY A 734 18.98 13.06 -13.42
C GLY A 734 18.81 14.06 -12.27
N TYR A 735 19.86 14.83 -11.99
CA TYR A 735 19.76 16.02 -11.13
C TYR A 735 18.73 17.00 -11.72
N ASP A 736 18.04 17.75 -10.86
CA ASP A 736 17.03 18.75 -11.24
C ASP A 736 15.76 18.17 -11.94
N GLU A 737 15.56 16.85 -11.91
CA GLU A 737 14.37 16.24 -12.52
C GLU A 737 13.14 16.34 -11.60
N PHE A 738 12.05 16.97 -12.06
CA PHE A 738 10.82 17.10 -11.27
C PHE A 738 9.87 15.93 -11.55
N SER A 739 10.28 14.73 -11.13
CA SER A 739 9.49 13.51 -11.29
C SER A 739 9.60 12.60 -10.05
N PRO A 740 8.67 11.65 -9.86
CA PRO A 740 8.78 10.65 -8.79
C PRO A 740 10.09 9.84 -8.80
N ARG A 741 10.79 9.75 -9.95
CA ARG A 741 12.09 9.07 -10.04
C ARG A 741 13.16 9.74 -9.16
N SER A 742 12.98 11.01 -8.84
CA SER A 742 13.89 11.80 -8.01
C SER A 742 13.81 11.47 -6.53
N PHE A 743 12.80 10.72 -6.11
CA PHE A 743 12.59 10.44 -4.69
C PHE A 743 13.67 9.47 -4.17
N PRO A 744 14.20 9.67 -2.93
CA PRO A 744 15.23 8.82 -2.36
C PRO A 744 14.85 7.33 -2.26
N ASN A 745 13.55 7.04 -2.14
CA ASN A 745 13.00 5.69 -2.00
C ASN A 745 12.39 5.13 -3.28
N TYR A 746 12.52 5.82 -4.42
CA TYR A 746 11.95 5.37 -5.70
C TYR A 746 12.38 3.93 -6.05
N PRO A 747 11.44 3.01 -6.38
CA PRO A 747 11.74 1.58 -6.50
C PRO A 747 12.36 1.17 -7.84
N GLY A 748 12.16 1.95 -8.91
CA GLY A 748 12.53 1.56 -10.27
C GLY A 748 14.05 1.56 -10.55
N GLY A 749 14.39 1.37 -11.82
CA GLY A 749 15.77 1.35 -12.31
C GLY A 749 16.50 0.02 -12.10
N THR A 750 17.83 0.09 -12.15
CA THR A 750 18.73 -1.05 -11.95
C THR A 750 19.16 -1.18 -10.49
N ALA A 751 19.60 -2.38 -10.09
CA ALA A 751 20.17 -2.65 -8.78
C ALA A 751 21.34 -1.71 -8.49
N ASN A 752 22.18 -1.45 -9.50
CA ASN A 752 23.34 -0.57 -9.38
C ASN A 752 22.95 0.87 -9.08
N GLN A 753 21.99 1.43 -9.82
CA GLN A 753 21.50 2.79 -9.57
C GLN A 753 20.96 2.92 -8.15
N ARG A 754 20.15 1.96 -7.69
CA ARG A 754 19.61 1.98 -6.32
C ARG A 754 20.69 1.78 -5.26
N TRP A 755 21.69 0.93 -5.52
CA TRP A 755 22.80 0.69 -4.61
C TRP A 755 23.66 1.94 -4.45
N TYR A 756 24.06 2.61 -5.55
CA TYR A 756 24.87 3.83 -5.49
C TYR A 756 24.11 5.00 -4.83
N ARG A 757 22.82 5.16 -5.13
CA ARG A 757 21.96 6.13 -4.43
C ARG A 757 21.92 5.85 -2.92
N SER A 758 21.77 4.59 -2.54
CA SER A 758 21.75 4.20 -1.12
C SER A 758 23.11 4.38 -0.44
N LEU A 759 24.22 4.07 -1.13
CA LEU A 759 25.58 4.30 -0.64
C LEU A 759 25.82 5.79 -0.39
N LEU A 760 25.44 6.64 -1.35
CA LEU A 760 25.57 8.08 -1.24
C LEU A 760 24.82 8.58 -0.02
N ARG A 761 23.54 8.22 0.09
CA ARG A 761 22.69 8.60 1.22
C ARG A 761 23.29 8.19 2.56
N ARG A 762 23.62 6.90 2.75
CA ARG A 762 24.19 6.40 4.01
C ARG A 762 25.51 7.10 4.36
N THR A 763 26.33 7.41 3.35
CA THR A 763 27.61 8.09 3.58
C THR A 763 27.42 9.52 4.04
N MET A 764 26.53 10.27 3.40
CA MET A 764 26.19 11.64 3.80
C MET A 764 25.52 11.66 5.18
N GLU A 765 24.55 10.78 5.43
CA GLU A 765 23.86 10.69 6.73
C GLU A 765 24.82 10.33 7.88
N SER A 766 25.85 9.52 7.60
CA SER A 766 26.89 9.20 8.58
C SER A 766 27.80 10.38 8.98
N GLU A 767 27.68 11.51 8.28
CA GLU A 767 28.42 12.76 8.52
C GLU A 767 27.51 13.91 8.97
N GLY A 768 26.28 13.61 9.41
CA GLY A 768 25.36 14.60 9.99
C GLY A 768 24.46 15.30 8.98
N PHE A 769 24.26 14.70 7.80
CA PHE A 769 23.28 15.18 6.83
C PHE A 769 21.96 14.39 6.90
N THR A 770 20.89 14.97 6.37
CA THR A 770 19.61 14.31 6.12
C THR A 770 19.24 14.51 4.66
N VAL A 771 18.84 13.45 3.95
CA VAL A 771 18.36 13.57 2.56
C VAL A 771 16.98 14.23 2.53
N PHE A 772 16.74 15.10 1.55
CA PHE A 772 15.41 15.68 1.34
C PHE A 772 14.45 14.65 0.75
N GLU A 773 13.20 14.65 1.20
CA GLU A 773 12.25 13.57 0.92
C GLU A 773 11.84 13.42 -0.56
N PHE A 774 12.02 14.49 -1.36
CA PHE A 774 11.69 14.50 -2.78
C PHE A 774 12.91 14.40 -3.71
N GLU A 775 14.13 14.55 -3.17
CA GLU A 775 15.35 14.71 -3.97
C GLU A 775 16.48 13.83 -3.44
N TRP A 776 16.83 12.77 -4.16
CA TRP A 776 17.88 11.84 -3.75
C TRP A 776 19.28 12.46 -3.68
N TRP A 777 19.49 13.60 -4.36
CA TRP A 777 20.76 14.31 -4.45
C TRP A 777 20.95 15.40 -3.39
N HIS A 778 19.87 15.82 -2.71
CA HIS A 778 19.87 16.99 -1.82
C HIS A 778 20.05 16.58 -0.37
N PHE A 779 21.03 17.18 0.29
CA PHE A 779 21.40 16.86 1.67
C PHE A 779 21.47 18.11 2.55
N ASP A 780 20.66 18.11 3.61
CA ASP A 780 20.61 19.15 4.64
C ASP A 780 21.56 18.80 5.80
N PHE A 781 22.49 19.69 6.13
CA PHE A 781 23.37 19.54 7.28
C PHE A 781 22.64 19.89 8.57
N GLN A 782 22.83 19.08 9.62
CA GLN A 782 22.31 19.38 10.96
C GLN A 782 22.80 20.74 11.50
N GLY A 783 21.97 21.43 12.28
CA GLY A 783 22.31 22.76 12.82
C GLY A 783 22.13 23.90 11.83
N TRP A 784 21.53 23.66 10.66
CA TRP A 784 21.23 24.71 9.68
C TRP A 784 20.40 25.86 10.26
N GLN A 785 19.60 25.61 11.30
CA GLN A 785 18.75 26.60 11.98
C GLN A 785 19.57 27.72 12.63
N ASP A 786 20.84 27.46 12.97
CA ASP A 786 21.71 28.40 13.69
C ASP A 786 22.28 29.49 12.78
N TYR A 787 22.08 29.39 11.46
CA TYR A 787 22.59 30.33 10.45
C TYR A 787 21.47 31.11 9.81
N ARG A 788 21.64 32.41 9.55
CA ARG A 788 20.63 33.25 8.87
C ARG A 788 20.47 32.92 7.38
N ILE A 789 19.31 33.27 6.83
CA ILE A 789 19.08 33.30 5.38
C ILE A 789 20.03 34.31 4.74
N GLY A 790 20.97 33.81 3.96
CA GLY A 790 21.93 34.59 3.20
C GLY A 790 21.38 35.03 1.83
N ASN A 791 21.78 36.22 1.40
CA ASN A 791 21.47 36.76 0.08
C ASN A 791 22.69 37.43 -0.60
N VAL A 792 23.90 37.13 -0.13
CA VAL A 792 25.13 37.67 -0.71
C VAL A 792 25.45 36.94 -2.01
N THR A 793 25.93 37.67 -3.01
CA THR A 793 26.36 37.06 -4.29
C THR A 793 27.73 36.39 -4.14
N PHE A 794 28.05 35.45 -5.03
CA PHE A 794 29.35 34.76 -5.03
C PHE A 794 30.53 35.74 -5.15
N GLU A 795 30.37 36.82 -5.93
CA GLU A 795 31.40 37.85 -6.11
C GLU A 795 31.65 38.69 -4.86
N GLN A 796 30.70 38.73 -3.92
CA GLN A 796 30.83 39.43 -2.64
C GLN A 796 31.46 38.56 -1.55
N ILE A 797 31.56 37.26 -1.76
CA ILE A 797 32.15 36.31 -0.82
C ILE A 797 33.64 36.16 -1.15
N GLY A 798 34.50 36.47 -0.19
CA GLY A 798 35.96 36.45 -0.35
C GLY A 798 36.53 35.14 -0.89
N SER A 799 37.73 35.24 -1.47
CA SER A 799 38.56 34.09 -1.85
C SER A 799 39.35 33.65 -0.62
N ASN A 800 38.67 33.06 0.37
CA ASN A 800 39.35 32.45 1.52
C ASN A 800 39.64 30.98 1.25
#